data_AF-A0A093GEU9-F1
#
_entry.id   AF-A0A093GEU9-F1
#
_cell.length_a   1.000
_cell.length_b   1.000
_cell.length_c   1.000
_cell.angle_alpha   90.00
_cell.angle_beta   90.00
_cell.angle_gamma   90.00
#
_symmetry.space_group_name_H-M   'P 1'
#
loop_
_entity.id
_entity.type
_entity.pdbx_description
1 polymer ?
#
loop_
_entity_poly.entity_id
_entity_poly.type
_entity_poly.pdbx_seq_one_letter_code
_entity_poly.pdbx_strand_id
1 'polypeptide(L)'
;MAPGAPREAGVWRQTRALLFKNCLIKCRTKKSSVQEVLFPLFFLFWLILMSMMHPHRKYDEVDNINLGSLDTSMLVDFVIGYTPPTQMAREIMKKVAFDNFEEGLITEEYLSEEELQEASALKTSKFVGVVFKDATSYQLRFPDSVVMSSIYTESRASCSNLRKGCESVTYWSSGFTALQACIDAAIIQLKTNQSVWEQLESTRAVVMGEAAVVEIDNFPRAIILIYLVIAFSPFGYYLAIHIVAEKERKLKEFLKILGLHDTAFWLSWVLLYMSLIFVMSILMAVIATASSLFPQSSAFVIFLLFFLYGLSSVFFALMLTPLFKKSKHVGIVEFLATLAFGFVGLNIVLLEDFPKSFVWILSPLCQCSFLLGIAQVMHLEDYEDGATFSNLTRGPYPLFISLILLVLDSIFYLLVAVYLDQVIPGEFGLRRTPFFFLKPSFWSKRRKNYKELYESSINGSLSFSEIVEPVPSEFQGKEAIRISCVQKTFRKKGETVEALRNLSFDIYEGQITALLGHSGTGKTTLMNILCGLCPPTDGFVSVYGHKVSEIDEMLEVRQITGVCPQSDIHFDILTVEENLSIFAAIKGIPQNDLIQEVQKVLLDLDMQPIRDNQAKKLSGGQKRRLSVGVAVLGNPKVLLLDEPTAGMDPCSRHIVWNLLKNRKANHVTVFSTHFMDEADILADRKAVISQGMLKCLGSSLFLKSKWGIGYRLSMHIDAYCNTEATTSLIRQHIPAASLIQENDEQLVYTLPLKDMDKFAGLFSDLDTHSHLGVITYGVSMTTLEDVYLKLEVEAEIDQADYSVFNAQQAQDEMDTKSLDDMEQSLLMLSETKAPAMSNASLWKKQVSTIAKVHFLSLKRENKCVRVMLLLFLIFLVVQILLFFIHHVIKNSVAAIKLSPDLYLLKPGEDYHKYRSRLLLQNSTESDINDIVHSLGSMNILLEMFNDSDYVSAAPHSAALNVFDLESRQNYVFTLVFNSTMVHSLPVLMNIVSNLLLRNLNVTESIHIWSNPFVQNLPDTIFRLEIYFEAVLLGIIITGMPPYFAMDNAENHKVNSQVLIQ
;
A
#
# COMPACT_ATOMS: atom_id res chain seq x y z
N MET A 1 -31.78 -12.23 36.59
CA MET A 1 -30.79 -12.98 35.78
C MET A 1 -29.89 -13.77 36.73
N ALA A 2 -29.78 -15.09 36.56
CA ALA A 2 -28.89 -15.90 37.38
C ALA A 2 -27.43 -15.45 37.20
N PRO A 3 -26.69 -15.13 38.29
CA PRO A 3 -25.29 -14.76 38.20
C PRO A 3 -24.45 -16.01 37.86
N GLY A 4 -23.95 -16.09 36.61
CA GLY A 4 -22.90 -17.06 36.28
C GLY A 4 -23.15 -18.05 35.13
N ALA A 5 -24.18 -17.87 34.29
CA ALA A 5 -24.24 -18.63 33.04
C ALA A 5 -23.15 -18.13 32.07
N PRO A 6 -22.33 -19.02 31.45
CA PRO A 6 -21.32 -18.63 30.47
C PRO A 6 -21.99 -17.93 29.29
N ARG A 7 -21.46 -16.76 28.94
CA ARG A 7 -22.00 -15.91 27.88
C ARG A 7 -21.35 -16.28 26.57
N GLU A 8 -21.83 -17.36 25.95
CA GLU A 8 -21.42 -17.66 24.59
C GLU A 8 -22.10 -16.71 23.61
N ALA A 9 -21.41 -15.60 23.32
CA ALA A 9 -21.76 -14.74 22.21
C ALA A 9 -21.41 -15.47 20.91
N GLY A 10 -22.41 -16.04 20.23
CA GLY A 10 -22.18 -16.65 18.92
C GLY A 10 -21.51 -15.68 17.95
N VAL A 11 -20.53 -16.16 17.17
CA VAL A 11 -19.71 -15.37 16.22
C VAL A 11 -20.58 -14.45 15.35
N TRP A 12 -21.69 -14.98 14.82
CA TRP A 12 -22.63 -14.23 13.98
C TRP A 12 -23.19 -12.98 14.66
N ARG A 13 -23.47 -13.08 15.96
CA ARG A 13 -24.03 -11.97 16.74
C ARG A 13 -23.01 -10.85 16.92
N GLN A 14 -21.77 -11.20 17.22
CA GLN A 14 -20.65 -10.26 17.31
C GLN A 14 -20.39 -9.62 15.94
N THR A 15 -20.41 -10.40 14.85
CA THR A 15 -20.28 -9.88 13.48
C THR A 15 -21.38 -8.87 13.17
N ARG A 16 -22.65 -9.15 13.47
CA ARG A 16 -23.76 -8.23 13.22
C ARG A 16 -23.58 -6.90 13.94
N ALA A 17 -23.16 -6.93 15.21
CA ALA A 17 -22.91 -5.72 15.99
C ALA A 17 -21.74 -4.89 15.42
N LEU A 18 -20.64 -5.56 15.04
CA LEU A 18 -19.50 -4.88 14.41
C LEU A 18 -19.80 -4.37 13.00
N LEU A 19 -20.62 -5.07 12.23
CA LEU A 19 -21.06 -4.62 10.91
C LEU A 19 -21.93 -3.37 11.04
N PHE A 20 -22.84 -3.35 12.01
CA PHE A 20 -23.62 -2.14 12.36
C PHE A 20 -22.71 -0.98 12.77
N LYS A 21 -21.70 -1.24 13.62
CA LYS A 21 -20.65 -0.27 13.99
C LYS A 21 -19.95 0.29 12.75
N ASN A 22 -19.46 -0.58 11.87
CA ASN A 22 -18.71 -0.18 10.67
C ASN A 22 -19.59 0.64 9.71
N CYS A 23 -20.87 0.27 9.56
CA CYS A 23 -21.85 1.02 8.77
C CYS A 23 -22.09 2.44 9.36
N LEU A 24 -22.29 2.56 10.67
CA LEU A 24 -22.43 3.85 11.34
C LEU A 24 -21.20 4.75 11.15
N ILE A 25 -20.00 4.18 11.26
CA ILE A 25 -18.75 4.90 11.02
C ILE A 25 -18.74 5.44 9.59
N LYS A 26 -18.99 4.61 8.58
CA LYS A 26 -19.06 5.01 7.16
C LYS A 26 -20.12 6.09 6.89
N CYS A 27 -21.30 5.97 7.49
CA CYS A 27 -22.39 6.94 7.34
C CYS A 27 -22.04 8.32 7.94
N ARG A 28 -21.27 8.35 9.04
CA ARG A 28 -20.86 9.59 9.70
C ARG A 28 -19.58 10.18 9.13
N THR A 29 -18.70 9.39 8.51
CA THR A 29 -17.52 9.86 7.76
C THR A 29 -17.85 10.16 6.29
N LYS A 30 -18.83 11.04 6.05
CA LYS A 30 -19.35 11.32 4.69
C LYS A 30 -18.27 11.69 3.68
N LYS A 31 -17.24 12.45 4.08
CA LYS A 31 -16.16 12.89 3.17
C LYS A 31 -15.36 11.72 2.58
N SER A 32 -14.91 10.77 3.41
CA SER A 32 -14.14 9.62 2.94
C SER A 32 -15.00 8.63 2.17
N SER A 33 -16.23 8.37 2.65
CA SER A 33 -17.16 7.45 1.99
C SER A 33 -17.60 7.96 0.60
N VAL A 34 -17.78 9.28 0.44
CA VAL A 34 -18.08 9.88 -0.88
C VAL A 34 -16.88 9.76 -1.81
N GLN A 35 -15.67 10.02 -1.34
CA GLN A 35 -14.44 9.87 -2.14
C GLN A 35 -14.29 8.44 -2.65
N GLU A 36 -14.45 7.45 -1.79
CA GLU A 36 -14.32 6.03 -2.12
C GLU A 36 -15.28 5.56 -3.22
N VAL A 37 -16.49 6.12 -3.29
CA VAL A 37 -17.48 5.80 -4.33
C VAL A 37 -17.29 6.64 -5.59
N LEU A 38 -16.92 7.91 -5.43
CA LEU A 38 -16.80 8.85 -6.55
C LEU A 38 -15.56 8.58 -7.41
N PHE A 39 -14.45 8.12 -6.82
CA PHE A 39 -13.21 7.87 -7.57
C PHE A 39 -13.35 6.80 -8.67
N PRO A 40 -13.88 5.59 -8.40
CA PRO A 40 -14.09 4.59 -9.45
C PRO A 40 -14.98 5.12 -10.60
N LEU A 41 -16.03 5.87 -10.27
CA LEU A 41 -16.94 6.47 -11.26
C LEU A 41 -16.27 7.58 -12.07
N PHE A 42 -15.42 8.38 -11.44
CA PHE A 42 -14.63 9.40 -12.11
C PHE A 42 -13.66 8.78 -13.12
N PHE A 43 -13.01 7.67 -12.79
CA PHE A 43 -12.17 6.94 -13.75
C PHE A 43 -12.97 6.36 -14.89
N LEU A 44 -14.15 5.78 -14.62
CA LEU A 44 -15.01 5.29 -15.68
C LEU A 44 -15.48 6.40 -16.62
N PHE A 45 -15.83 7.57 -16.08
CA PHE A 45 -16.18 8.74 -16.89
C PHE A 45 -15.04 9.17 -17.83
N TRP A 46 -13.81 9.23 -17.31
CA TRP A 46 -12.62 9.53 -18.12
C TRP A 46 -12.35 8.47 -19.20
N LEU A 47 -12.54 7.20 -18.87
CA LEU A 47 -12.41 6.09 -19.82
C LEU A 47 -13.43 6.19 -20.96
N ILE A 48 -14.67 6.54 -20.65
CA ILE A 48 -15.72 6.76 -21.67
C ILE A 48 -15.34 7.92 -22.57
N LEU A 49 -14.89 9.04 -21.99
CA LEU A 49 -14.46 10.21 -22.75
C LEU A 49 -13.32 9.84 -23.73
N MET A 50 -12.33 9.09 -23.25
CA MET A 50 -11.21 8.63 -24.08
C MET A 50 -11.65 7.68 -25.19
N SER A 51 -12.54 6.72 -24.88
CA SER A 51 -13.12 5.81 -25.87
C SER A 51 -13.92 6.55 -26.95
N MET A 52 -14.66 7.60 -26.57
CA MET A 52 -15.38 8.45 -27.53
C MET A 52 -14.46 9.28 -28.43
N MET A 53 -13.30 9.73 -27.93
CA MET A 53 -12.35 10.51 -28.73
C MET A 53 -11.57 9.67 -29.74
N HIS A 54 -11.45 8.35 -29.51
CA HIS A 54 -10.72 7.42 -30.38
C HIS A 54 -11.60 6.24 -30.83
N PRO A 55 -12.61 6.47 -31.70
CA PRO A 55 -13.42 5.39 -32.24
C PRO A 55 -12.59 4.47 -33.15
N HIS A 56 -12.92 3.17 -33.15
CA HIS A 56 -12.36 2.21 -34.10
C HIS A 56 -12.61 2.68 -35.53
N ARG A 57 -11.55 2.69 -36.34
CA ARG A 57 -11.67 2.99 -37.76
C ARG A 57 -11.87 1.69 -38.51
N LYS A 58 -13.02 1.57 -39.18
CA LYS A 58 -13.31 0.47 -40.10
C LYS A 58 -12.91 0.91 -41.50
N TYR A 59 -12.15 0.06 -42.17
CA TYR A 59 -11.76 0.26 -43.56
C TYR A 59 -12.44 -0.80 -44.42
N ASP A 60 -13.11 -0.32 -45.46
CA ASP A 60 -13.77 -1.18 -46.45
C ASP A 60 -12.71 -1.89 -47.33
N GLU A 61 -13.12 -2.94 -48.02
CA GLU A 61 -12.29 -3.68 -48.99
C GLU A 61 -11.75 -2.73 -50.07
N VAL A 62 -10.46 -2.86 -50.40
CA VAL A 62 -9.77 -2.03 -51.40
C VAL A 62 -9.35 -2.92 -52.58
N ASP A 63 -9.82 -2.57 -53.78
CA ASP A 63 -9.44 -3.24 -55.03
C ASP A 63 -7.95 -3.05 -55.40
N ASN A 64 -7.43 -3.87 -56.31
CA ASN A 64 -6.06 -3.77 -56.82
C ASN A 64 -5.80 -2.39 -57.48
N ILE A 65 -4.69 -1.72 -57.12
CA ILE A 65 -4.35 -0.38 -57.62
C ILE A 65 -3.18 -0.46 -58.60
N ASN A 66 -3.37 -0.03 -59.86
CA ASN A 66 -2.31 0.02 -60.86
C ASN A 66 -1.59 1.38 -60.85
N LEU A 67 -0.26 1.38 -60.67
CA LEU A 67 0.58 2.57 -60.58
C LEU A 67 1.21 2.99 -61.93
N GLY A 68 0.96 2.24 -63.01
CA GLY A 68 1.49 2.55 -64.35
C GLY A 68 2.93 2.07 -64.57
N SER A 69 3.55 2.53 -65.66
CA SER A 69 4.97 2.29 -65.96
C SER A 69 5.89 3.25 -65.20
N LEU A 70 7.18 2.91 -65.14
CA LEU A 70 8.18 3.71 -64.44
C LEU A 70 8.34 5.10 -65.10
N ASP A 71 8.12 6.17 -64.35
CA ASP A 71 8.26 7.56 -64.84
C ASP A 71 9.58 8.18 -64.36
N THR A 72 10.51 8.39 -65.28
CA THR A 72 11.82 8.98 -64.99
C THR A 72 11.79 10.51 -64.96
N SER A 73 10.75 11.15 -65.49
CA SER A 73 10.66 12.62 -65.55
C SER A 73 10.70 13.27 -64.16
N MET A 74 10.30 12.54 -63.13
CA MET A 74 10.35 12.97 -61.73
C MET A 74 11.78 13.19 -61.21
N LEU A 75 12.77 12.53 -61.80
CA LEU A 75 14.17 12.61 -61.37
C LEU A 75 14.91 13.85 -61.86
N VAL A 76 14.41 14.52 -62.92
CA VAL A 76 15.05 15.68 -63.56
C VAL A 76 15.21 16.86 -62.59
N ASP A 77 14.32 16.95 -61.59
CA ASP A 77 14.31 18.00 -60.58
C ASP A 77 15.26 17.74 -59.39
N PHE A 78 15.91 16.58 -59.31
CA PHE A 78 16.75 16.17 -58.19
C PHE A 78 18.24 16.44 -58.43
N VAL A 79 18.94 16.83 -57.35
CA VAL A 79 20.41 16.89 -57.33
C VAL A 79 20.93 15.60 -56.69
N ILE A 80 21.74 14.84 -57.43
CA ILE A 80 22.27 13.55 -56.96
C ILE A 80 23.73 13.68 -56.54
N GLY A 81 23.98 13.63 -55.24
CA GLY A 81 25.32 13.55 -54.67
C GLY A 81 25.79 12.09 -54.56
N TYR A 82 27.03 11.77 -54.93
CA TYR A 82 27.57 10.42 -54.75
C TYR A 82 28.96 10.37 -54.11
N THR A 83 29.24 9.27 -53.39
CA THR A 83 30.49 9.03 -52.66
C THR A 83 30.76 7.51 -52.52
N PRO A 84 32.02 7.04 -52.40
CA PRO A 84 33.25 7.75 -52.72
C PRO A 84 33.42 7.90 -54.25
N PRO A 85 34.13 8.93 -54.73
CA PRO A 85 34.29 9.21 -56.16
C PRO A 85 35.36 8.30 -56.78
N THR A 86 35.13 6.99 -56.72
CA THR A 86 35.96 5.97 -57.38
C THR A 86 35.76 6.02 -58.89
N GLN A 87 36.73 5.55 -59.67
CA GLN A 87 36.62 5.54 -61.14
C GLN A 87 35.34 4.83 -61.61
N MET A 88 35.00 3.70 -60.98
CA MET A 88 33.81 2.94 -61.29
C MET A 88 32.52 3.68 -60.92
N ALA A 89 32.45 4.33 -59.76
CA ALA A 89 31.30 5.15 -59.39
C ALA A 89 31.09 6.31 -60.38
N ARG A 90 32.18 6.94 -60.87
CA ARG A 90 32.07 7.98 -61.92
C ARG A 90 31.54 7.41 -63.23
N GLU A 91 31.98 6.21 -63.63
CA GLU A 91 31.51 5.57 -64.86
C GLU A 91 30.03 5.17 -64.77
N ILE A 92 29.59 4.63 -63.62
CA ILE A 92 28.17 4.32 -63.36
C ILE A 92 27.34 5.61 -63.41
N MET A 93 27.71 6.63 -62.65
CA MET A 93 26.93 7.87 -62.55
C MET A 93 26.92 8.67 -63.86
N LYS A 94 27.99 8.60 -64.67
CA LYS A 94 28.00 9.16 -66.02
C LYS A 94 26.98 8.48 -66.93
N LYS A 95 26.91 7.14 -66.92
CA LYS A 95 25.90 6.43 -67.70
C LYS A 95 24.48 6.77 -67.24
N VAL A 96 24.25 6.78 -65.93
CA VAL A 96 22.94 7.19 -65.36
C VAL A 96 22.55 8.60 -65.81
N ALA A 97 23.49 9.54 -65.91
CA ALA A 97 23.22 10.91 -66.29
C ALA A 97 22.99 11.12 -67.80
N PHE A 98 23.64 10.33 -68.67
CA PHE A 98 23.65 10.55 -70.13
C PHE A 98 22.80 9.55 -70.94
N ASP A 99 22.73 8.28 -70.52
CA ASP A 99 22.07 7.24 -71.32
C ASP A 99 20.54 7.23 -71.12
N ASN A 100 20.05 7.78 -70.00
CA ASN A 100 18.64 7.65 -69.58
C ASN A 100 17.85 8.98 -69.58
N PHE A 101 18.49 10.14 -69.82
CA PHE A 101 17.84 11.46 -69.75
C PHE A 101 18.29 12.38 -70.90
N GLU A 102 17.34 12.97 -71.64
CA GLU A 102 17.65 13.87 -72.77
C GLU A 102 18.28 15.21 -72.35
N GLU A 103 17.98 15.72 -71.14
CA GLU A 103 18.49 17.02 -70.62
C GLU A 103 19.68 16.90 -69.65
N GLY A 104 20.12 15.68 -69.31
CA GLY A 104 21.26 15.44 -68.41
C GLY A 104 20.96 15.71 -66.92
N LEU A 105 21.24 14.72 -66.07
CA LEU A 105 20.99 14.81 -64.62
C LEU A 105 22.12 15.56 -63.88
N ILE A 106 21.79 16.38 -62.88
CA ILE A 106 22.79 17.11 -62.08
C ILE A 106 23.41 16.15 -61.04
N THR A 107 24.65 15.73 -61.27
CA THR A 107 25.42 14.88 -60.34
C THR A 107 26.56 15.63 -59.67
N GLU A 108 26.75 15.45 -58.36
CA GLU A 108 27.82 16.08 -57.57
C GLU A 108 28.68 15.02 -56.84
N GLU A 109 30.00 15.25 -56.78
CA GLU A 109 30.96 14.32 -56.15
C GLU A 109 31.29 14.74 -54.71
N TYR A 110 31.33 13.80 -53.77
CA TYR A 110 31.66 14.03 -52.35
C TYR A 110 32.75 13.06 -51.85
N LEU A 111 33.70 13.54 -51.06
CA LEU A 111 34.85 12.73 -50.63
C LEU A 111 34.51 11.75 -49.51
N SER A 112 33.53 12.10 -48.67
CA SER A 112 33.09 11.28 -47.54
C SER A 112 31.57 11.28 -47.39
N GLU A 113 31.06 10.27 -46.68
CA GLU A 113 29.64 10.18 -46.33
C GLU A 113 29.21 11.30 -45.38
N GLU A 114 30.12 11.84 -44.57
CA GLU A 114 29.88 12.99 -43.68
C GLU A 114 29.66 14.29 -44.47
N GLU A 115 30.50 14.57 -45.47
CA GLU A 115 30.34 15.73 -46.36
C GLU A 115 29.03 15.68 -47.16
N LEU A 116 28.65 14.48 -47.62
CA LEU A 116 27.38 14.25 -48.30
C LEU A 116 26.18 14.56 -47.38
N GLN A 117 26.29 14.22 -46.09
CA GLN A 117 25.26 14.47 -45.10
C GLN A 117 25.17 15.96 -44.71
N GLU A 118 26.30 16.64 -44.56
CA GLU A 118 26.32 18.10 -44.34
C GLU A 118 25.72 18.86 -45.53
N ALA A 119 26.02 18.44 -46.76
CA ALA A 119 25.45 19.03 -47.96
C ALA A 119 23.93 18.83 -48.05
N SER A 120 23.42 17.66 -47.61
CA SER A 120 21.98 17.40 -47.55
C SER A 120 21.24 18.32 -46.57
N ALA A 121 21.90 18.80 -45.52
CA ALA A 121 21.33 19.74 -44.56
C ALA A 121 21.31 21.20 -45.07
N LEU A 122 22.18 21.53 -46.02
CA LEU A 122 22.32 22.86 -46.62
C LEU A 122 21.48 23.05 -47.90
N LYS A 123 21.21 21.95 -48.64
CA LYS A 123 20.47 21.95 -49.91
C LYS A 123 18.98 21.63 -49.72
N THR A 124 18.15 21.95 -50.71
CA THR A 124 16.68 21.82 -50.68
C THR A 124 16.21 20.36 -50.49
N SER A 125 14.91 20.16 -50.22
CA SER A 125 14.25 18.85 -50.08
C SER A 125 14.28 17.93 -51.32
N LYS A 126 15.03 18.30 -52.37
CA LYS A 126 15.23 17.54 -53.61
C LYS A 126 16.69 17.08 -53.80
N PHE A 127 17.42 16.89 -52.70
CA PHE A 127 18.77 16.34 -52.71
C PHE A 127 18.76 14.84 -52.39
N VAL A 128 19.39 14.01 -53.23
CA VAL A 128 19.49 12.55 -53.04
C VAL A 128 20.95 12.15 -52.95
N GLY A 129 21.28 11.26 -52.02
CA GLY A 129 22.63 10.72 -51.84
C GLY A 129 22.76 9.28 -52.33
N VAL A 130 23.86 8.96 -53.01
CA VAL A 130 24.25 7.61 -53.41
C VAL A 130 25.61 7.26 -52.80
N VAL A 131 25.64 6.26 -51.94
CA VAL A 131 26.87 5.78 -51.28
C VAL A 131 27.26 4.42 -51.86
N PHE A 132 28.29 4.38 -52.69
CA PHE A 132 28.82 3.14 -53.26
C PHE A 132 29.70 2.42 -52.24
N LYS A 133 29.48 1.11 -52.06
CA LYS A 133 30.32 0.23 -51.22
C LYS A 133 31.34 -0.51 -52.08
N ASP A 134 30.85 -1.18 -53.13
CA ASP A 134 31.63 -1.92 -54.14
C ASP A 134 31.03 -1.72 -55.54
N ALA A 135 31.53 -2.48 -56.51
CA ALA A 135 31.11 -2.46 -57.92
C ALA A 135 29.63 -2.78 -58.19
N THR A 136 29.01 -3.52 -57.27
CA THR A 136 27.63 -4.03 -57.39
C THR A 136 26.81 -3.71 -56.15
N SER A 137 27.35 -2.91 -55.22
CA SER A 137 26.75 -2.66 -53.92
C SER A 137 26.69 -1.16 -53.64
N TYR A 138 25.48 -0.63 -53.43
CA TYR A 138 25.27 0.81 -53.21
C TYR A 138 24.11 1.08 -52.26
N GLN A 139 24.10 2.27 -51.66
CA GLN A 139 23.12 2.70 -50.68
C GLN A 139 22.48 4.02 -51.12
N LEU A 140 21.15 4.08 -51.08
CA LEU A 140 20.38 5.27 -51.45
C LEU A 140 19.92 6.02 -50.19
N ARG A 141 20.12 7.34 -50.20
CA ARG A 141 19.71 8.27 -49.16
C ARG A 141 18.73 9.29 -49.74
N PHE A 142 17.45 9.17 -49.42
CA PHE A 142 16.39 10.10 -49.86
C PHE A 142 15.92 11.02 -48.71
N PRO A 143 15.40 12.22 -49.00
CA PRO A 143 14.83 13.14 -48.01
C PRO A 143 13.34 12.84 -47.71
N ASP A 144 12.91 13.00 -46.44
CA ASP A 144 11.57 13.06 -45.79
C ASP A 144 10.34 12.30 -46.36
N SER A 145 10.46 11.53 -47.44
CA SER A 145 9.37 10.88 -48.17
C SER A 145 9.37 9.36 -48.03
N VAL A 146 10.45 8.80 -47.50
CA VAL A 146 10.64 7.35 -47.30
C VAL A 146 10.89 7.11 -45.81
N VAL A 147 9.88 6.58 -45.11
CA VAL A 147 9.88 6.39 -43.66
C VAL A 147 10.73 5.17 -43.27
N MET A 148 11.48 5.28 -42.17
CA MET A 148 12.50 4.32 -41.74
C MET A 148 12.32 3.87 -40.29
N SER A 149 11.31 3.07 -39.97
CA SER A 149 11.38 2.37 -38.68
C SER A 149 10.84 0.95 -38.65
N SER A 150 9.91 0.57 -39.52
CA SER A 150 9.38 -0.79 -39.51
C SER A 150 9.45 -1.45 -40.89
N ILE A 151 9.91 -2.70 -40.90
CA ILE A 151 9.91 -3.57 -42.09
C ILE A 151 8.45 -3.79 -42.58
N TYR A 152 7.47 -3.58 -41.71
CA TYR A 152 6.04 -3.76 -41.93
C TYR A 152 5.27 -2.57 -41.38
N THR A 153 4.18 -2.15 -42.01
CA THR A 153 3.26 -1.17 -41.44
C THR A 153 2.24 -1.86 -40.53
N GLU A 154 2.10 -1.38 -39.29
CA GLU A 154 1.06 -1.87 -38.36
C GLU A 154 -0.34 -1.37 -38.79
N SER A 155 -0.40 -0.20 -39.44
CA SER A 155 -1.59 0.37 -40.04
C SER A 155 -1.74 -0.09 -41.49
N ARG A 156 -2.63 -1.07 -41.73
CA ARG A 156 -3.05 -1.47 -43.08
C ARG A 156 -3.82 -0.37 -43.82
N ALA A 157 -4.28 0.63 -43.08
CA ALA A 157 -5.26 1.59 -43.53
C ALA A 157 -4.73 2.89 -44.15
N SER A 158 -3.41 3.08 -44.15
CA SER A 158 -2.79 4.32 -44.64
C SER A 158 -2.85 4.47 -46.17
N CYS A 159 -3.29 3.44 -46.90
CA CYS A 159 -3.23 3.36 -48.36
C CYS A 159 -4.55 3.70 -49.10
N SER A 160 -5.60 4.17 -48.39
CA SER A 160 -6.91 4.46 -49.01
C SER A 160 -6.94 5.71 -49.92
N ASN A 161 -6.01 6.67 -49.75
CA ASN A 161 -5.89 7.86 -50.59
C ASN A 161 -4.52 7.88 -51.30
N LEU A 162 -4.50 7.62 -52.62
CA LEU A 162 -3.29 7.57 -53.47
C LEU A 162 -2.34 8.79 -53.36
N ARG A 163 -2.82 9.94 -52.89
CA ARG A 163 -2.04 11.18 -52.81
C ARG A 163 -1.42 11.47 -51.44
N LYS A 164 -1.87 10.82 -50.36
CA LYS A 164 -1.36 11.03 -48.99
C LYS A 164 -1.56 9.76 -48.16
N GLY A 165 -0.49 9.02 -47.87
CA GLY A 165 -0.47 8.11 -46.73
C GLY A 165 0.28 6.78 -46.91
N CYS A 166 0.47 6.27 -48.13
CA CYS A 166 1.01 4.91 -48.27
C CYS A 166 2.54 4.88 -48.41
N GLU A 167 3.23 4.44 -47.36
CA GLU A 167 4.71 4.38 -47.30
C GLU A 167 5.33 3.46 -48.36
N SER A 168 4.65 2.37 -48.75
CA SER A 168 5.14 1.46 -49.78
C SER A 168 4.99 2.05 -51.20
N VAL A 169 3.95 2.85 -51.44
CA VAL A 169 3.75 3.56 -52.72
C VAL A 169 4.67 4.77 -52.85
N THR A 170 5.12 5.36 -51.73
CA THR A 170 6.05 6.50 -51.80
C THR A 170 7.37 6.14 -52.47
N TYR A 171 7.82 4.88 -52.43
CA TYR A 171 8.98 4.41 -53.18
C TYR A 171 8.83 4.58 -54.71
N TRP A 172 7.60 4.41 -55.22
CA TRP A 172 7.28 4.64 -56.64
C TRP A 172 7.14 6.13 -56.93
N SER A 173 6.39 6.88 -56.11
CA SER A 173 6.09 8.29 -56.37
C SER A 173 7.22 9.26 -56.02
N SER A 174 8.19 8.85 -55.21
CA SER A 174 9.36 9.67 -54.84
C SER A 174 10.51 9.58 -55.85
N GLY A 175 10.42 8.65 -56.82
CA GLY A 175 11.50 8.37 -57.76
C GLY A 175 12.60 7.44 -57.20
N PHE A 176 12.45 6.89 -55.99
CA PHE A 176 13.43 5.95 -55.41
C PHE A 176 13.62 4.72 -56.31
N THR A 177 12.53 4.05 -56.71
CA THR A 177 12.60 2.86 -57.56
C THR A 177 13.08 3.19 -58.97
N ALA A 178 12.77 4.39 -59.47
CA ALA A 178 13.27 4.87 -60.75
C ALA A 178 14.79 5.06 -60.73
N LEU A 179 15.32 5.70 -59.68
CA LEU A 179 16.76 5.88 -59.53
C LEU A 179 17.48 4.53 -59.31
N GLN A 180 16.87 3.63 -58.54
CA GLN A 180 17.34 2.25 -58.40
C GLN A 180 17.44 1.55 -59.76
N ALA A 181 16.39 1.62 -60.58
CA ALA A 181 16.38 1.04 -61.92
C ALA A 181 17.49 1.60 -62.82
N CYS A 182 17.69 2.91 -62.80
CA CYS A 182 18.74 3.57 -63.58
C CYS A 182 20.14 3.09 -63.19
N ILE A 183 20.43 3.02 -61.87
CA ILE A 183 21.73 2.58 -61.37
C ILE A 183 21.94 1.08 -61.67
N ASP A 184 20.92 0.24 -61.44
CA ASP A 184 20.97 -1.19 -61.75
C ASP A 184 21.21 -1.43 -63.25
N ALA A 185 20.50 -0.72 -64.13
CA ALA A 185 20.69 -0.79 -65.58
C ALA A 185 22.12 -0.41 -66.00
N ALA A 186 22.66 0.67 -65.43
CA ALA A 186 24.03 1.12 -65.69
C ALA A 186 25.08 0.09 -65.23
N ILE A 187 24.88 -0.52 -64.05
CA ILE A 187 25.75 -1.59 -63.53
C ILE A 187 25.70 -2.82 -64.45
N ILE A 188 24.50 -3.27 -64.85
CA ILE A 188 24.32 -4.43 -65.73
C ILE A 188 25.00 -4.17 -67.08
N GLN A 189 24.80 -2.99 -67.66
CA GLN A 189 25.38 -2.62 -68.96
C GLN A 189 26.91 -2.48 -68.90
N LEU A 190 27.48 -1.97 -67.80
CA LEU A 190 28.93 -1.94 -67.61
C LEU A 190 29.55 -3.33 -67.50
N LYS A 191 28.83 -4.30 -66.94
CA LYS A 191 29.33 -5.68 -66.77
C LYS A 191 29.12 -6.57 -67.99
N THR A 192 27.99 -6.43 -68.69
CA THR A 192 27.56 -7.33 -69.76
C THR A 192 27.70 -6.75 -71.16
N ASN A 193 27.99 -5.44 -71.28
CA ASN A 193 27.94 -4.66 -72.52
C ASN A 193 26.58 -4.68 -73.24
N GLN A 194 25.50 -5.13 -72.57
CA GLN A 194 24.14 -5.12 -73.11
C GLN A 194 23.26 -4.16 -72.31
N SER A 195 22.47 -3.35 -73.00
CA SER A 195 21.53 -2.42 -72.38
C SER A 195 20.24 -3.14 -72.00
N VAL A 196 19.86 -3.04 -70.73
CA VAL A 196 18.64 -3.64 -70.16
C VAL A 196 17.59 -2.56 -69.80
N TRP A 197 17.89 -1.28 -70.10
CA TRP A 197 17.06 -0.14 -69.74
C TRP A 197 15.61 -0.24 -70.25
N GLU A 198 15.40 -0.59 -71.51
CA GLU A 198 14.06 -0.73 -72.12
C GLU A 198 13.18 -1.75 -71.37
N GLN A 199 13.79 -2.82 -70.85
CA GLN A 199 13.08 -3.85 -70.06
C GLN A 199 12.74 -3.35 -68.65
N LEU A 200 13.59 -2.53 -68.03
CA LEU A 200 13.37 -1.97 -66.69
C LEU A 200 12.41 -0.77 -66.71
N GLU A 201 12.46 0.07 -67.74
CA GLU A 201 11.55 1.22 -67.94
C GLU A 201 10.11 0.77 -68.22
N SER A 202 9.94 -0.32 -68.97
CA SER A 202 8.63 -0.90 -69.27
C SER A 202 7.99 -1.66 -68.11
N THR A 203 8.71 -1.84 -66.98
CA THR A 203 8.14 -2.48 -65.78
C THR A 203 6.99 -1.66 -65.19
N ARG A 204 5.97 -2.37 -64.70
CA ARG A 204 4.79 -1.77 -64.08
C ARG A 204 4.67 -2.18 -62.62
N ALA A 205 4.03 -1.36 -61.80
CA ALA A 205 3.78 -1.67 -60.40
C ALA A 205 2.28 -1.73 -60.09
N VAL A 206 1.86 -2.73 -59.31
CA VAL A 206 0.48 -2.92 -58.85
C VAL A 206 0.49 -3.16 -57.35
N VAL A 207 -0.37 -2.46 -56.62
CA VAL A 207 -0.63 -2.72 -55.20
C VAL A 207 -1.68 -3.82 -55.09
N MET A 208 -1.40 -4.86 -54.32
CA MET A 208 -2.37 -5.92 -53.99
C MET A 208 -3.54 -5.30 -53.22
N GLY A 209 -4.77 -5.64 -53.61
CA GLY A 209 -5.94 -5.23 -52.86
C GLY A 209 -6.00 -5.91 -51.49
N GLU A 210 -6.63 -5.23 -50.53
CA GLU A 210 -6.70 -5.66 -49.13
C GLU A 210 -8.16 -5.93 -48.74
N ALA A 211 -8.37 -7.05 -48.03
CA ALA A 211 -9.67 -7.34 -47.41
C ALA A 211 -10.01 -6.31 -46.31
N ALA A 212 -11.29 -6.15 -45.99
CA ALA A 212 -11.75 -5.23 -44.95
C ALA A 212 -11.06 -5.52 -43.59
N VAL A 213 -10.44 -4.50 -43.00
CA VAL A 213 -9.69 -4.60 -41.74
C VAL A 213 -10.12 -3.50 -40.77
N VAL A 214 -10.29 -3.87 -39.50
CA VAL A 214 -10.48 -2.92 -38.40
C VAL A 214 -9.11 -2.56 -37.86
N GLU A 215 -8.74 -1.28 -37.96
CA GLU A 215 -7.49 -0.82 -37.38
C GLU A 215 -7.65 -0.60 -35.88
N ILE A 216 -6.72 -1.21 -35.15
CA ILE A 216 -6.72 -1.31 -33.70
C ILE A 216 -5.55 -0.49 -33.18
N ASP A 217 -5.85 0.62 -32.49
CA ASP A 217 -4.82 1.39 -31.83
C ASP A 217 -4.49 0.75 -30.46
N ASN A 218 -3.27 0.21 -30.33
CA ASN A 218 -2.80 -0.46 -29.11
C ASN A 218 -2.67 0.50 -27.92
N PHE A 219 -2.54 1.80 -28.19
CA PHE A 219 -2.29 2.82 -27.19
C PHE A 219 -3.50 3.15 -26.28
N PRO A 220 -4.69 3.54 -26.80
CA PRO A 220 -5.87 3.76 -25.98
C PRO A 220 -6.24 2.51 -25.18
N ARG A 221 -5.90 1.30 -25.67
CA ARG A 221 -6.08 0.05 -24.94
C ARG A 221 -5.22 -0.04 -23.69
N ALA A 222 -3.95 0.31 -23.80
CA ALA A 222 -3.04 0.31 -22.66
C ALA A 222 -3.52 1.27 -21.56
N ILE A 223 -4.01 2.45 -21.94
CA ILE A 223 -4.64 3.40 -21.00
C ILE A 223 -5.89 2.78 -20.37
N ILE A 224 -6.81 2.24 -21.17
CA ILE A 224 -8.07 1.67 -20.67
C ILE A 224 -7.79 0.56 -19.64
N LEU A 225 -6.83 -0.32 -19.93
CA LEU A 225 -6.42 -1.42 -19.05
C LEU A 225 -5.87 -0.90 -17.71
N ILE A 226 -4.95 0.06 -17.71
CA ILE A 226 -4.35 0.60 -16.47
C ILE A 226 -5.40 1.34 -15.62
N TYR A 227 -6.23 2.17 -16.25
CA TYR A 227 -7.22 2.97 -15.53
C TYR A 227 -8.32 2.10 -14.90
N LEU A 228 -8.71 0.99 -15.54
CA LEU A 228 -9.65 0.01 -14.96
C LEU A 228 -9.08 -0.69 -13.72
N VAL A 229 -7.78 -0.97 -13.70
CA VAL A 229 -7.08 -1.55 -12.54
C VAL A 229 -7.03 -0.55 -11.38
N ILE A 230 -6.67 0.69 -11.70
CA ILE A 230 -6.57 1.77 -10.71
C ILE A 230 -7.95 2.12 -10.12
N ALA A 231 -9.04 1.97 -10.87
CA ALA A 231 -10.39 2.32 -10.44
C ALA A 231 -10.83 1.59 -9.14
N PHE A 232 -10.36 0.36 -8.89
CA PHE A 232 -10.71 -0.40 -7.68
C PHE A 232 -9.75 -0.18 -6.50
N SER A 233 -8.60 0.47 -6.72
CA SER A 233 -7.61 0.74 -5.67
C SER A 233 -8.13 1.53 -4.45
N PRO A 234 -9.11 2.46 -4.55
CA PRO A 234 -9.59 3.19 -3.38
C PRO A 234 -10.23 2.29 -2.33
N PHE A 235 -10.90 1.20 -2.73
CA PHE A 235 -11.58 0.31 -1.77
C PHE A 235 -10.60 -0.37 -0.83
N GLY A 236 -9.53 -0.95 -1.39
CA GLY A 236 -8.48 -1.54 -0.58
C GLY A 236 -7.76 -0.47 0.27
N TYR A 237 -7.44 0.68 -0.32
CA TYR A 237 -6.76 1.79 0.36
C TYR A 237 -7.46 2.21 1.67
N TYR A 238 -8.75 2.53 1.59
CA TYR A 238 -9.51 2.97 2.77
C TYR A 238 -9.72 1.83 3.76
N LEU A 239 -9.95 0.60 3.29
CA LEU A 239 -10.07 -0.58 4.15
C LEU A 239 -8.79 -0.78 4.99
N ALA A 240 -7.63 -0.76 4.35
CA ALA A 240 -6.34 -0.96 4.98
C ALA A 240 -6.09 0.11 6.06
N ILE A 241 -6.40 1.38 5.75
CA ILE A 241 -6.28 2.48 6.72
C ILE A 241 -7.21 2.29 7.92
N HIS A 242 -8.48 1.93 7.70
CA HIS A 242 -9.42 1.76 8.79
C HIS A 242 -9.00 0.63 9.73
N ILE A 243 -8.60 -0.53 9.19
CA ILE A 243 -8.15 -1.67 10.00
C ILE A 243 -6.87 -1.33 10.77
N VAL A 244 -5.90 -0.70 10.11
CA VAL A 244 -4.61 -0.38 10.74
C VAL A 244 -4.77 0.76 11.74
N ALA A 245 -5.71 1.70 11.53
CA ALA A 245 -6.05 2.71 12.53
C ALA A 245 -6.70 2.11 13.78
N GLU A 246 -7.53 1.06 13.65
CA GLU A 246 -8.05 0.32 14.81
C GLU A 246 -6.95 -0.47 15.53
N LYS A 247 -5.98 -1.02 14.80
CA LYS A 247 -4.78 -1.66 15.38
C LYS A 247 -3.87 -0.64 16.08
N GLU A 248 -3.62 0.51 15.47
CA GLU A 248 -2.78 1.59 16.03
C GLU A 248 -3.35 2.13 17.34
N ARG A 249 -4.68 2.26 17.44
CA ARG A 249 -5.38 2.66 18.68
C ARG A 249 -5.57 1.52 19.68
N LYS A 250 -5.05 0.32 19.39
CA LYS A 250 -5.20 -0.89 20.22
C LYS A 250 -6.65 -1.33 20.47
N LEU A 251 -7.58 -0.84 19.64
CA LEU A 251 -9.00 -1.13 19.72
C LEU A 251 -9.26 -2.62 19.47
N LYS A 252 -8.59 -3.21 18.47
CA LYS A 252 -8.70 -4.65 18.16
C LYS A 252 -8.34 -5.51 19.37
N GLU A 253 -7.19 -5.24 20.01
CA GLU A 253 -6.74 -6.02 21.16
C GLU A 253 -7.68 -5.85 22.37
N PHE A 254 -8.17 -4.63 22.62
CA PHE A 254 -9.16 -4.40 23.66
C PHE A 254 -10.46 -5.16 23.42
N LEU A 255 -10.96 -5.19 22.17
CA LEU A 255 -12.11 -6.00 21.82
C LEU A 255 -11.86 -7.50 22.04
N LYS A 256 -10.65 -8.00 21.77
CA LYS A 256 -10.27 -9.39 22.08
C LYS A 256 -10.31 -9.66 23.58
N ILE A 257 -9.86 -8.73 24.43
CA ILE A 257 -9.94 -8.87 25.90
C ILE A 257 -11.40 -8.97 26.35
N LEU A 258 -12.29 -8.23 25.72
CA LEU A 258 -13.74 -8.26 26.01
C LEU A 258 -14.46 -9.53 25.51
N GLY A 259 -13.72 -10.49 24.93
CA GLY A 259 -14.27 -11.75 24.44
C GLY A 259 -14.69 -11.74 22.96
N LEU A 260 -14.19 -10.80 22.15
CA LEU A 260 -14.43 -10.83 20.70
C LEU A 260 -13.67 -11.98 20.02
N HIS A 261 -14.35 -12.73 19.16
CA HIS A 261 -13.71 -13.69 18.26
C HIS A 261 -13.04 -13.00 17.07
N ASP A 262 -11.82 -13.41 16.74
CA ASP A 262 -11.06 -12.88 15.59
C ASP A 262 -11.81 -13.04 14.26
N THR A 263 -12.54 -14.14 14.10
CA THR A 263 -13.37 -14.39 12.90
C THR A 263 -14.50 -13.36 12.77
N ALA A 264 -15.14 -12.97 13.88
CA ALA A 264 -16.20 -11.96 13.86
C ALA A 264 -15.68 -10.59 13.44
N PHE A 265 -14.46 -10.23 13.87
CA PHE A 265 -13.78 -9.00 13.48
C PHE A 265 -13.58 -8.92 11.97
N TRP A 266 -12.89 -9.92 11.38
CA TRP A 266 -12.57 -9.92 9.96
C TRP A 266 -13.83 -10.01 9.09
N LEU A 267 -14.77 -10.88 9.46
CA LEU A 267 -16.01 -11.07 8.70
C LEU A 267 -16.86 -9.79 8.65
N SER A 268 -16.83 -8.96 9.71
CA SER A 268 -17.53 -7.66 9.72
C SER A 268 -17.02 -6.67 8.68
N TRP A 269 -15.70 -6.65 8.43
CA TRP A 269 -15.07 -5.78 7.43
C TRP A 269 -15.25 -6.36 6.02
N VAL A 270 -15.03 -7.67 5.86
CA VAL A 270 -15.19 -8.37 4.59
C VAL A 270 -16.61 -8.25 4.06
N LEU A 271 -17.65 -8.50 4.89
CA LEU A 271 -19.04 -8.38 4.46
C LEU A 271 -19.40 -6.96 4.01
N LEU A 272 -18.92 -5.93 4.74
CA LEU A 272 -19.18 -4.55 4.38
C LEU A 272 -18.56 -4.20 3.02
N TYR A 273 -17.29 -4.54 2.81
CA TYR A 273 -16.61 -4.24 1.55
C TYR A 273 -17.10 -5.11 0.38
N MET A 274 -17.46 -6.37 0.64
CA MET A 274 -18.14 -7.22 -0.34
C MET A 274 -19.45 -6.59 -0.82
N SER A 275 -20.26 -6.04 0.09
CA SER A 275 -21.51 -5.38 -0.29
C SER A 275 -21.27 -4.09 -1.10
N LEU A 276 -20.24 -3.30 -0.74
CA LEU A 276 -19.87 -2.09 -1.48
C LEU A 276 -19.36 -2.42 -2.89
N ILE A 277 -18.45 -3.39 -3.01
CA ILE A 277 -17.90 -3.84 -4.29
C ILE A 277 -18.99 -4.46 -5.17
N PHE A 278 -19.93 -5.21 -4.59
CA PHE A 278 -21.06 -5.76 -5.33
C PHE A 278 -21.91 -4.66 -5.99
N VAL A 279 -22.29 -3.62 -5.22
CA VAL A 279 -23.06 -2.49 -5.76
C VAL A 279 -22.25 -1.73 -6.82
N MET A 280 -20.96 -1.49 -6.56
CA MET A 280 -20.10 -0.73 -7.47
C MET A 280 -19.76 -1.49 -8.76
N SER A 281 -19.54 -2.80 -8.69
CA SER A 281 -19.30 -3.63 -9.87
C SER A 281 -20.54 -3.71 -10.77
N ILE A 282 -21.75 -3.78 -10.21
CA ILE A 282 -22.99 -3.68 -10.99
C ILE A 282 -23.07 -2.32 -11.70
N LEU A 283 -22.87 -1.23 -10.94
CA LEU A 283 -22.94 0.12 -11.49
C LEU A 283 -21.91 0.33 -12.61
N MET A 284 -20.65 -0.07 -12.38
CA MET A 284 -19.56 0.03 -13.36
C MET A 284 -19.84 -0.85 -14.59
N ALA A 285 -20.35 -2.07 -14.42
CA ALA A 285 -20.66 -2.95 -15.55
C ALA A 285 -21.79 -2.40 -16.43
N VAL A 286 -22.88 -1.91 -15.82
CA VAL A 286 -24.00 -1.29 -16.56
C VAL A 286 -23.52 -0.08 -17.35
N ILE A 287 -22.72 0.80 -16.74
CA ILE A 287 -22.19 1.99 -17.41
C ILE A 287 -21.20 1.58 -18.52
N ALA A 288 -20.35 0.57 -18.28
CA ALA A 288 -19.38 0.11 -19.27
C ALA A 288 -20.04 -0.51 -20.51
N THR A 289 -21.12 -1.26 -20.35
CA THR A 289 -21.90 -1.81 -21.48
C THR A 289 -22.83 -0.81 -22.15
N ALA A 290 -23.33 0.19 -21.42
CA ALA A 290 -24.18 1.24 -21.98
C ALA A 290 -23.38 2.32 -22.73
N SER A 291 -22.05 2.32 -22.61
CA SER A 291 -21.14 3.28 -23.23
C SER A 291 -20.37 2.64 -24.39
N SER A 292 -19.55 3.43 -25.08
CA SER A 292 -18.70 2.98 -26.19
C SER A 292 -17.56 2.04 -25.78
N LEU A 293 -17.42 1.71 -24.48
CA LEU A 293 -16.36 0.85 -23.98
C LEU A 293 -16.57 -0.63 -24.33
N PHE A 294 -17.76 -1.18 -24.06
CA PHE A 294 -18.07 -2.59 -24.35
C PHE A 294 -19.53 -2.79 -24.83
N PRO A 295 -19.92 -2.21 -25.98
CA PRO A 295 -21.30 -2.22 -26.45
C PRO A 295 -21.88 -3.63 -26.76
N GLN A 296 -21.07 -4.57 -27.25
CA GLN A 296 -21.51 -5.91 -27.66
C GLN A 296 -21.40 -6.95 -26.53
N SER A 297 -20.59 -6.67 -25.51
CA SER A 297 -20.37 -7.58 -24.40
C SER A 297 -21.54 -7.66 -23.43
N SER A 298 -21.75 -8.84 -22.83
CA SER A 298 -22.82 -9.02 -21.86
C SER A 298 -22.49 -8.38 -20.50
N ALA A 299 -23.40 -7.56 -20.00
CA ALA A 299 -23.23 -6.84 -18.72
C ALA A 299 -22.97 -7.78 -17.54
N PHE A 300 -23.52 -8.99 -17.56
CA PHE A 300 -23.31 -9.97 -16.48
C PHE A 300 -21.88 -10.52 -16.45
N VAL A 301 -21.26 -10.79 -17.61
CA VAL A 301 -19.88 -11.31 -17.67
C VAL A 301 -18.90 -10.24 -17.20
N ILE A 302 -19.10 -8.99 -17.63
CA ILE A 302 -18.31 -7.84 -17.16
C ILE A 302 -18.50 -7.61 -15.66
N PHE A 303 -19.74 -7.67 -15.17
CA PHE A 303 -20.03 -7.61 -13.74
C PHE A 303 -19.27 -8.68 -12.95
N LEU A 304 -19.30 -9.94 -13.41
CA LEU A 304 -18.62 -11.04 -12.73
C LEU A 304 -17.11 -10.81 -12.68
N LEU A 305 -16.50 -10.34 -13.77
CA LEU A 305 -15.08 -10.02 -13.84
C LEU A 305 -14.70 -8.89 -12.86
N PHE A 306 -15.45 -7.78 -12.87
CA PHE A 306 -15.24 -6.65 -11.97
C PHE A 306 -15.46 -7.00 -10.50
N PHE A 307 -16.48 -7.80 -10.19
CA PHE A 307 -16.79 -8.24 -8.84
C PHE A 307 -15.68 -9.13 -8.26
N LEU A 308 -15.21 -10.13 -9.02
CA LEU A 308 -14.14 -11.02 -8.60
C LEU A 308 -12.80 -10.28 -8.44
N TYR A 309 -12.49 -9.34 -9.33
CA TYR A 309 -11.31 -8.50 -9.20
C TYR A 309 -11.37 -7.62 -7.95
N GLY A 310 -12.49 -6.91 -7.74
CA GLY A 310 -12.66 -6.08 -6.55
C GLY A 310 -12.54 -6.88 -5.25
N LEU A 311 -13.11 -8.09 -5.22
CA LEU A 311 -12.98 -9.01 -4.09
C LEU A 311 -11.52 -9.41 -3.83
N SER A 312 -10.82 -9.86 -4.88
CA SER A 312 -9.42 -10.25 -4.77
C SER A 312 -8.52 -9.08 -4.33
N SER A 313 -8.78 -7.87 -4.84
CA SER A 313 -8.07 -6.65 -4.46
C SER A 313 -8.26 -6.30 -2.98
N VAL A 314 -9.48 -6.43 -2.45
CA VAL A 314 -9.74 -6.25 -1.01
C VAL A 314 -9.02 -7.29 -0.16
N PHE A 315 -9.01 -8.56 -0.58
CA PHE A 315 -8.26 -9.59 0.16
C PHE A 315 -6.75 -9.39 0.09
N PHE A 316 -6.22 -8.90 -1.02
CA PHE A 316 -4.84 -8.44 -1.12
C PHE A 316 -4.55 -7.31 -0.11
N ALA A 317 -5.43 -6.31 0.00
CA ALA A 317 -5.30 -5.25 1.00
C ALA A 317 -5.32 -5.80 2.44
N LEU A 318 -6.24 -6.74 2.75
CA LEU A 318 -6.31 -7.41 4.06
C LEU A 318 -5.02 -8.15 4.39
N MET A 319 -4.42 -8.84 3.41
CA MET A 319 -3.14 -9.53 3.55
C MET A 319 -2.00 -8.58 3.95
N LEU A 320 -2.00 -7.34 3.44
CA LEU A 320 -0.98 -6.35 3.78
C LEU A 320 -1.15 -5.78 5.21
N THR A 321 -2.37 -5.69 5.74
CA THR A 321 -2.63 -5.02 7.03
C THR A 321 -1.81 -5.52 8.24
N PRO A 322 -1.47 -6.81 8.41
CA PRO A 322 -0.70 -7.27 9.56
C PRO A 322 0.77 -6.84 9.53
N LEU A 323 1.31 -6.47 8.35
CA LEU A 323 2.72 -6.11 8.18
C LEU A 323 3.05 -4.69 8.71
N PHE A 324 2.03 -3.88 8.96
CA PHE A 324 2.21 -2.46 9.27
C PHE A 324 1.60 -2.06 10.61
N LYS A 325 2.30 -1.16 11.32
CA LYS A 325 1.87 -0.62 12.62
C LYS A 325 1.19 0.75 12.54
N LYS A 326 1.40 1.49 11.45
CA LYS A 326 0.94 2.89 11.26
C LYS A 326 0.02 2.97 10.06
N SER A 327 -1.16 3.58 10.22
CA SER A 327 -2.21 3.54 9.18
C SER A 327 -1.81 4.28 7.90
N LYS A 328 -1.12 5.43 8.01
CA LYS A 328 -0.73 6.27 6.87
C LYS A 328 0.14 5.54 5.82
N HIS A 329 1.04 4.66 6.26
CA HIS A 329 1.98 3.99 5.36
C HIS A 329 1.31 2.86 4.55
N VAL A 330 0.30 2.20 5.11
CA VAL A 330 -0.29 1.00 4.49
C VAL A 330 -1.01 1.35 3.20
N GLY A 331 -1.85 2.39 3.24
CA GLY A 331 -2.58 2.82 2.06
C GLY A 331 -1.64 3.24 0.92
N ILE A 332 -0.55 3.96 1.21
CA ILE A 332 0.44 4.36 0.19
C ILE A 332 1.11 3.14 -0.44
N VAL A 333 1.53 2.17 0.38
CA VAL A 333 2.20 0.96 -0.12
C VAL A 333 1.25 0.11 -0.94
N GLU A 334 0.01 -0.04 -0.50
CA GLU A 334 -1.01 -0.80 -1.23
C GLU A 334 -1.33 -0.18 -2.59
N PHE A 335 -1.50 1.14 -2.65
CA PHE A 335 -1.70 1.87 -3.90
C PHE A 335 -0.51 1.69 -4.84
N LEU A 336 0.72 1.89 -4.34
CA LEU A 336 1.94 1.73 -5.14
C LEU A 336 2.13 0.28 -5.63
N ALA A 337 1.81 -0.72 -4.79
CA ALA A 337 1.87 -2.12 -5.16
C ALA A 337 0.86 -2.44 -6.29
N THR A 338 -0.36 -1.91 -6.19
CA THR A 338 -1.38 -2.08 -7.23
C THR A 338 -0.92 -1.49 -8.56
N LEU A 339 -0.28 -0.33 -8.53
CA LEU A 339 0.27 0.31 -9.73
C LEU A 339 1.44 -0.47 -10.32
N ALA A 340 2.40 -0.88 -9.49
CA ALA A 340 3.58 -1.61 -9.94
C ALA A 340 3.18 -2.96 -10.59
N PHE A 341 2.28 -3.71 -9.95
CA PHE A 341 1.78 -4.96 -10.52
C PHE A 341 0.86 -4.74 -11.73
N GLY A 342 0.11 -3.64 -11.78
CA GLY A 342 -0.63 -3.23 -12.97
C GLY A 342 0.28 -2.99 -14.18
N PHE A 343 1.43 -2.33 -13.99
CA PHE A 343 2.41 -2.12 -15.05
C PHE A 343 3.07 -3.42 -15.50
N VAL A 344 3.41 -4.32 -14.56
CA VAL A 344 3.90 -5.66 -14.91
C VAL A 344 2.86 -6.42 -15.73
N GLY A 345 1.59 -6.38 -15.34
CA GLY A 345 0.48 -6.96 -16.11
C GLY A 345 0.32 -6.36 -17.50
N LEU A 346 0.53 -5.05 -17.66
CA LEU A 346 0.42 -4.38 -18.96
C LEU A 346 1.47 -4.91 -19.94
N ASN A 347 2.70 -5.14 -19.47
CA ASN A 347 3.77 -5.70 -20.29
C ASN A 347 3.43 -7.12 -20.80
N ILE A 348 2.66 -7.91 -20.04
CA ILE A 348 2.19 -9.24 -20.49
C ILE A 348 1.24 -9.11 -21.68
N VAL A 349 0.41 -8.06 -21.72
CA VAL A 349 -0.62 -7.87 -22.74
C VAL A 349 -0.06 -7.20 -24.00
N LEU A 350 0.88 -6.25 -23.85
CA LEU A 350 1.42 -5.49 -24.98
C LEU A 350 2.55 -6.20 -25.74
N LEU A 351 3.26 -7.14 -25.10
CA LEU A 351 4.34 -7.87 -25.76
C LEU A 351 3.77 -9.10 -26.49
N GLU A 352 3.81 -9.10 -27.83
CA GLU A 352 3.27 -10.18 -28.67
C GLU A 352 3.90 -11.56 -28.36
N ASP A 353 5.17 -11.61 -27.94
CA ASP A 353 5.93 -12.85 -27.68
C ASP A 353 6.18 -13.15 -26.19
N PHE A 354 5.27 -12.78 -25.28
CA PHE A 354 5.49 -13.06 -23.86
C PHE A 354 5.40 -14.57 -23.54
N PRO A 355 6.41 -15.17 -22.88
CA PRO A 355 6.44 -16.60 -22.63
C PRO A 355 5.29 -17.04 -21.69
N LYS A 356 4.48 -18.00 -22.15
CA LYS A 356 3.31 -18.53 -21.41
C LYS A 356 3.63 -18.95 -19.97
N SER A 357 4.82 -19.52 -19.73
CA SER A 357 5.26 -19.93 -18.39
C SER A 357 5.32 -18.78 -17.38
N PHE A 358 5.75 -17.59 -17.82
CA PHE A 358 5.83 -16.41 -16.95
C PHE A 358 4.45 -15.84 -16.62
N VAL A 359 3.47 -15.97 -17.52
CA VAL A 359 2.07 -15.59 -17.26
C VAL A 359 1.54 -16.36 -16.04
N TRP A 360 1.80 -17.67 -15.96
CA TRP A 360 1.37 -18.50 -14.83
C TRP A 360 2.13 -18.21 -13.53
N ILE A 361 3.41 -17.84 -13.61
CA ILE A 361 4.19 -17.44 -12.42
C ILE A 361 3.69 -16.10 -11.84
N LEU A 362 3.28 -15.18 -12.71
CA LEU A 362 2.74 -13.87 -12.33
C LEU A 362 1.24 -13.91 -12.02
N SER A 363 0.58 -15.03 -12.30
CA SER A 363 -0.84 -15.27 -12.06
C SER A 363 -1.32 -15.10 -10.62
N PRO A 364 -0.53 -15.38 -9.56
CA PRO A 364 -0.94 -15.11 -8.17
C PRO A 364 -1.08 -13.62 -7.83
N LEU A 365 -0.77 -12.71 -8.77
CA LEU A 365 -1.00 -11.29 -8.66
C LEU A 365 -2.36 -10.96 -9.31
N CYS A 366 -3.35 -10.63 -8.48
CA CYS A 366 -4.72 -10.41 -8.96
C CYS A 366 -4.86 -9.28 -10.01
N GLN A 367 -3.96 -8.28 -9.98
CA GLN A 367 -3.89 -7.24 -10.99
C GLN A 367 -3.58 -7.85 -12.37
N CYS A 368 -2.55 -8.71 -12.47
CA CYS A 368 -2.19 -9.36 -13.74
C CYS A 368 -3.31 -10.25 -14.28
N SER A 369 -3.93 -11.06 -13.43
CA SER A 369 -5.07 -11.93 -13.79
C SER A 369 -6.27 -11.13 -14.33
N PHE A 370 -6.52 -9.95 -13.75
CA PHE A 370 -7.58 -9.05 -14.21
C PHE A 370 -7.26 -8.37 -15.54
N LEU A 371 -6.03 -7.88 -15.73
CA LEU A 371 -5.62 -7.30 -17.02
C LEU A 371 -5.75 -8.34 -18.15
N LEU A 372 -5.37 -9.59 -17.89
CA LEU A 372 -5.53 -10.67 -18.87
C LEU A 372 -7.01 -10.88 -19.25
N GLY A 373 -7.89 -10.86 -18.25
CA GLY A 373 -9.33 -10.99 -18.45
C GLY A 373 -9.93 -9.84 -19.27
N ILE A 374 -9.61 -8.57 -18.93
CA ILE A 374 -10.10 -7.42 -19.71
C ILE A 374 -9.49 -7.39 -21.11
N ALA A 375 -8.20 -7.69 -21.27
CA ALA A 375 -7.57 -7.73 -22.58
C ALA A 375 -8.27 -8.73 -23.51
N GLN A 376 -8.71 -9.87 -22.97
CA GLN A 376 -9.51 -10.84 -23.73
C GLN A 376 -10.93 -10.32 -24.05
N VAL A 377 -11.58 -9.57 -23.15
CA VAL A 377 -12.87 -8.90 -23.44
C VAL A 377 -12.69 -7.92 -24.59
N MET A 378 -11.66 -7.07 -24.52
CA MET A 378 -11.34 -6.10 -25.57
C MET A 378 -11.08 -6.78 -26.91
N HIS A 379 -10.29 -7.86 -26.91
CA HIS A 379 -10.05 -8.64 -28.12
C HIS A 379 -11.36 -9.19 -28.71
N LEU A 380 -12.31 -9.68 -27.91
CA LEU A 380 -13.60 -10.17 -28.43
C LEU A 380 -14.51 -9.04 -28.93
N GLU A 381 -14.43 -7.86 -28.32
CA GLU A 381 -15.17 -6.67 -28.74
C GLU A 381 -14.71 -6.19 -30.12
N ASP A 382 -13.42 -6.29 -30.41
CA ASP A 382 -12.83 -5.89 -31.70
C ASP A 382 -13.38 -6.68 -32.90
N TYR A 383 -13.66 -7.97 -32.68
CA TYR A 383 -14.24 -8.85 -33.70
C TYR A 383 -15.78 -8.79 -33.72
N GLU A 384 -16.39 -7.87 -32.97
CA GLU A 384 -17.84 -7.70 -32.80
C GLU A 384 -18.59 -8.91 -32.21
N ASP A 385 -17.86 -9.93 -31.77
CA ASP A 385 -18.38 -11.14 -31.14
C ASP A 385 -18.82 -10.87 -29.68
N GLY A 386 -18.15 -9.92 -29.02
CA GLY A 386 -18.38 -9.52 -27.63
C GLY A 386 -18.12 -10.63 -26.60
N ALA A 387 -17.98 -10.25 -25.32
CA ALA A 387 -17.88 -11.20 -24.23
C ALA A 387 -19.26 -11.74 -23.83
N THR A 388 -19.67 -12.83 -24.48
CA THR A 388 -20.90 -13.58 -24.21
C THR A 388 -20.61 -14.96 -23.63
N PHE A 389 -21.58 -15.56 -22.92
CA PHE A 389 -21.41 -16.86 -22.27
C PHE A 389 -20.96 -18.01 -23.19
N SER A 390 -21.34 -17.95 -24.47
CA SER A 390 -20.98 -18.92 -25.49
C SER A 390 -19.51 -18.84 -25.91
N ASN A 391 -18.88 -17.66 -25.79
CA ASN A 391 -17.55 -17.39 -26.32
C ASN A 391 -16.44 -17.36 -25.26
N LEU A 392 -16.71 -17.76 -24.01
CA LEU A 392 -15.73 -17.72 -22.90
C LEU A 392 -14.46 -18.55 -23.16
N THR A 393 -14.53 -19.54 -24.02
CA THR A 393 -13.40 -20.45 -24.33
C THR A 393 -12.59 -20.02 -25.55
N ARG A 394 -13.03 -18.99 -26.28
CA ARG A 394 -12.33 -18.49 -27.47
C ARG A 394 -11.23 -17.50 -27.10
N GLY A 395 -10.17 -17.47 -27.89
CA GLY A 395 -9.04 -16.55 -27.75
C GLY A 395 -7.75 -17.21 -27.25
N PRO A 396 -6.62 -16.49 -27.33
CA PRO A 396 -5.31 -16.98 -26.89
C PRO A 396 -5.28 -17.24 -25.38
N TYR A 397 -6.05 -16.49 -24.60
CA TYR A 397 -6.20 -16.63 -23.15
C TYR A 397 -7.69 -16.67 -22.79
N PRO A 398 -8.31 -17.86 -22.74
CA PRO A 398 -9.74 -18.01 -22.43
C PRO A 398 -10.18 -17.24 -21.18
N LEU A 399 -11.24 -16.45 -21.30
CA LEU A 399 -11.75 -15.60 -20.21
C LEU A 399 -12.13 -16.42 -18.97
N PHE A 400 -12.64 -17.65 -19.14
CA PHE A 400 -12.94 -18.54 -18.01
C PHE A 400 -11.72 -18.83 -17.11
N ILE A 401 -10.51 -18.89 -17.67
CA ILE A 401 -9.28 -19.10 -16.90
C ILE A 401 -9.03 -17.90 -15.98
N SER A 402 -9.15 -16.67 -16.49
CA SER A 402 -9.00 -15.46 -15.65
C SER A 402 -10.00 -15.41 -14.48
N LEU A 403 -11.25 -15.85 -14.70
CA LEU A 403 -12.26 -15.91 -13.64
C LEU A 403 -11.89 -16.92 -12.54
N ILE A 404 -11.42 -18.12 -12.92
CA ILE A 404 -10.95 -19.12 -11.95
C ILE A 404 -9.75 -18.59 -11.17
N LEU A 405 -8.78 -17.97 -11.85
CA LEU A 405 -7.58 -17.42 -11.22
C LEU A 405 -7.94 -16.38 -10.17
N LEU A 406 -8.84 -15.44 -10.46
CA LEU A 406 -9.28 -14.43 -9.49
C LEU A 406 -9.98 -15.05 -8.25
N VAL A 407 -10.70 -16.16 -8.41
CA VAL A 407 -11.29 -16.90 -7.28
C VAL A 407 -10.18 -17.57 -6.45
N LEU A 408 -9.19 -18.18 -7.10
CA LEU A 408 -8.06 -18.81 -6.42
C LEU A 408 -7.20 -17.77 -5.67
N ASP A 409 -6.93 -16.62 -6.29
CA ASP A 409 -6.20 -15.49 -5.69
C ASP A 409 -6.93 -14.99 -4.44
N SER A 410 -8.26 -14.85 -4.54
CA SER A 410 -9.10 -14.44 -3.41
C SER A 410 -8.97 -15.39 -2.21
N ILE A 411 -9.04 -16.71 -2.46
CA ILE A 411 -8.88 -17.72 -1.41
C ILE A 411 -7.45 -17.69 -0.85
N PHE A 412 -6.44 -17.58 -1.73
CA PHE A 412 -5.04 -17.54 -1.35
C PHE A 412 -4.73 -16.34 -0.43
N TYR A 413 -5.10 -15.12 -0.82
CA TYR A 413 -4.88 -13.93 0.00
C TYR A 413 -5.61 -13.99 1.33
N LEU A 414 -6.83 -14.54 1.37
CA LEU A 414 -7.57 -14.71 2.63
C LEU A 414 -6.84 -15.67 3.58
N LEU A 415 -6.34 -16.80 3.07
CA LEU A 415 -5.57 -17.77 3.87
C LEU A 415 -4.26 -17.16 4.40
N VAL A 416 -3.53 -16.44 3.54
CA VAL A 416 -2.31 -15.74 3.94
C VAL A 416 -2.62 -14.64 4.97
N ALA A 417 -3.68 -13.86 4.79
CA ALA A 417 -4.09 -12.83 5.75
C ALA A 417 -4.37 -13.41 7.14
N VAL A 418 -5.14 -14.52 7.22
CA VAL A 418 -5.43 -15.22 8.49
C VAL A 418 -4.17 -15.80 9.11
N TYR A 419 -3.26 -16.35 8.29
CA TYR A 419 -1.98 -16.86 8.75
C TYR A 419 -1.07 -15.75 9.31
N LEU A 420 -0.90 -14.65 8.57
CA LEU A 420 -0.05 -13.53 8.97
C LEU A 420 -0.57 -12.84 10.23
N ASP A 421 -1.88 -12.70 10.43
CA ASP A 421 -2.43 -12.10 11.65
C ASP A 421 -2.20 -12.96 12.91
N GLN A 422 -1.98 -14.27 12.76
CA GLN A 422 -1.64 -15.16 13.88
C GLN A 422 -0.12 -15.23 14.17
N VAL A 423 0.71 -15.01 13.15
CA VAL A 423 2.16 -15.20 13.24
C VAL A 423 2.92 -13.89 13.47
N ILE A 424 2.49 -12.80 12.81
CA ILE A 424 3.15 -11.49 12.92
C ILE A 424 2.73 -10.83 14.24
N PRO A 425 3.70 -10.40 15.07
CA PRO A 425 3.40 -9.85 16.38
C PRO A 425 2.75 -8.46 16.28
N GLY A 426 1.56 -8.32 16.87
CA GLY A 426 1.12 -7.04 17.43
C GLY A 426 1.98 -6.65 18.65
N GLU A 427 1.89 -5.40 19.10
CA GLU A 427 2.60 -4.97 20.33
C GLU A 427 2.09 -5.69 21.60
N PHE A 428 0.85 -6.20 21.56
CA PHE A 428 0.18 -6.92 22.62
C PHE A 428 -0.55 -8.14 22.04
N GLY A 429 -0.72 -9.20 22.83
CA GLY A 429 -1.37 -10.45 22.43
C GLY A 429 -0.48 -11.69 22.54
N LEU A 430 -1.11 -12.86 22.68
CA LEU A 430 -0.44 -14.16 22.76
C LEU A 430 0.01 -14.61 21.35
N ARG A 431 1.33 -14.67 21.12
CA ARG A 431 1.94 -15.06 19.84
C ARG A 431 1.81 -16.56 19.59
N ARG A 432 1.43 -16.95 18.36
CA ARG A 432 1.61 -18.33 17.88
C ARG A 432 2.95 -18.48 17.16
N THR A 433 3.62 -19.62 17.36
CA THR A 433 4.86 -19.93 16.63
C THR A 433 4.55 -20.14 15.14
N PRO A 434 5.41 -19.74 14.18
CA PRO A 434 5.13 -19.86 12.74
C PRO A 434 4.65 -21.26 12.30
N PHE A 435 5.23 -22.31 12.88
CA PHE A 435 4.87 -23.72 12.60
C PHE A 435 3.83 -24.29 13.58
N PHE A 436 2.92 -23.47 14.11
CA PHE A 436 1.95 -23.94 15.11
C PHE A 436 1.01 -25.03 14.57
N PHE A 437 0.64 -24.97 13.29
CA PHE A 437 -0.25 -25.93 12.64
C PHE A 437 0.35 -27.34 12.53
N LEU A 438 1.67 -27.49 12.68
CA LEU A 438 2.36 -28.79 12.73
C LEU A 438 2.44 -29.38 14.14
N LYS A 439 2.07 -28.61 15.18
CA LYS A 439 2.16 -29.08 16.56
C LYS A 439 0.92 -29.91 16.92
N PRO A 440 1.08 -31.10 17.53
CA PRO A 440 -0.05 -31.92 17.99
C PRO A 440 -0.98 -31.17 18.98
N SER A 441 -0.43 -30.23 19.73
CA SER A 441 -1.17 -29.38 20.68
C SER A 441 -2.20 -28.46 20.01
N PHE A 442 -2.06 -28.17 18.71
CA PHE A 442 -3.04 -27.38 17.96
C PHE A 442 -4.27 -28.21 17.59
N TRP A 443 -4.07 -29.49 17.25
CA TRP A 443 -5.14 -30.39 16.79
C TRP A 443 -5.82 -31.17 17.93
N SER A 444 -5.15 -31.32 19.08
CA SER A 444 -5.66 -32.09 20.22
C SER A 444 -5.77 -31.22 21.48
N LYS A 445 -7.00 -30.93 21.92
CA LYS A 445 -7.28 -30.30 23.22
C LYS A 445 -7.13 -31.32 24.35
N ARG A 446 -5.93 -31.48 24.89
CA ARG A 446 -5.74 -32.24 26.14
C ARG A 446 -6.04 -31.31 27.32
N ARG A 447 -7.17 -31.50 28.01
CA ARG A 447 -7.41 -30.88 29.33
C ARG A 447 -6.34 -31.40 30.30
N LYS A 448 -5.52 -30.50 30.85
CA LYS A 448 -4.58 -30.84 31.92
C LYS A 448 -5.24 -30.55 33.26
N ASN A 449 -5.14 -31.49 34.20
CA ASN A 449 -5.55 -31.27 35.59
C ASN A 449 -4.42 -30.54 36.33
N TYR A 450 -4.57 -29.23 36.52
CA TYR A 450 -3.53 -28.40 37.17
C TYR A 450 -3.42 -28.55 38.69
N LYS A 451 -4.22 -29.43 39.31
CA LYS A 451 -4.09 -29.74 40.74
C LYS A 451 -2.73 -30.37 41.09
N GLU A 452 -2.12 -31.14 40.20
CA GLU A 452 -0.87 -31.87 40.48
C GLU A 452 0.41 -31.01 40.39
N LEU A 453 0.39 -29.85 39.72
CA LEU A 453 1.60 -29.01 39.59
C LEU A 453 1.88 -28.11 40.81
N TYR A 454 0.93 -28.04 41.75
CA TYR A 454 0.97 -27.17 42.92
C TYR A 454 1.68 -27.84 44.12
N GLU A 455 1.54 -29.15 44.28
CA GLU A 455 2.18 -29.88 45.40
C GLU A 455 3.71 -29.95 45.26
N SER A 456 4.27 -29.85 44.05
CA SER A 456 5.72 -29.86 43.84
C SER A 456 6.41 -28.51 44.12
N SER A 457 5.70 -27.38 44.08
CA SER A 457 6.30 -26.04 44.22
C SER A 457 6.27 -25.47 45.64
N ILE A 458 5.53 -26.09 46.57
CA ILE A 458 5.43 -25.62 47.97
C ILE A 458 6.68 -25.96 48.78
N ASN A 459 7.48 -26.93 48.35
CA ASN A 459 8.66 -27.38 49.08
C ASN A 459 9.86 -26.40 49.03
N GLY A 460 9.67 -25.17 48.53
CA GLY A 460 10.78 -24.24 48.24
C GLY A 460 10.63 -22.77 48.66
N SER A 461 9.58 -22.31 49.37
CA SER A 461 9.46 -20.88 49.72
C SER A 461 9.65 -20.59 51.22
N LEU A 462 10.83 -20.07 51.56
CA LEU A 462 11.13 -19.33 52.79
C LEU A 462 10.25 -18.05 52.94
N SER A 463 9.93 -17.72 54.20
CA SER A 463 9.66 -16.38 54.80
C SER A 463 8.56 -15.43 54.27
N PHE A 464 7.34 -15.90 53.94
CA PHE A 464 6.22 -14.99 53.62
C PHE A 464 5.43 -14.45 54.84
N SER A 465 5.61 -15.00 56.04
CA SER A 465 4.78 -14.65 57.22
C SER A 465 5.01 -13.22 57.74
N GLU A 466 6.17 -12.63 57.47
CA GLU A 466 6.53 -11.29 57.94
C GLU A 466 6.11 -10.17 57.00
N ILE A 467 5.55 -10.44 55.81
CA ILE A 467 5.23 -9.42 54.80
C ILE A 467 3.72 -9.36 54.51
N VAL A 468 3.02 -10.49 54.67
CA VAL A 468 1.62 -10.66 54.29
C VAL A 468 0.72 -10.79 55.53
N GLU A 469 -0.39 -10.07 55.57
CA GLU A 469 -1.43 -10.25 56.59
C GLU A 469 -2.06 -11.65 56.47
N PRO A 470 -2.15 -12.43 57.57
CA PRO A 470 -2.79 -13.74 57.55
C PRO A 470 -4.25 -13.63 57.11
N VAL A 471 -4.67 -14.58 56.27
CA VAL A 471 -6.00 -14.56 55.67
C VAL A 471 -7.03 -15.06 56.69
N PRO A 472 -8.16 -14.35 56.91
CA PRO A 472 -9.23 -14.83 57.78
C PRO A 472 -9.79 -16.17 57.29
N SER A 473 -10.24 -17.03 58.20
CA SER A 473 -10.79 -18.37 57.88
C SER A 473 -11.96 -18.33 56.88
N GLU A 474 -12.73 -17.24 56.87
CA GLU A 474 -13.86 -17.01 55.95
C GLU A 474 -13.50 -16.93 54.45
N PHE A 475 -12.21 -16.71 54.16
CA PHE A 475 -11.68 -16.54 52.80
C PHE A 475 -10.84 -17.74 52.32
N GLN A 476 -10.60 -18.75 53.16
CA GLN A 476 -9.92 -19.97 52.75
C GLN A 476 -10.77 -20.73 51.71
N GLY A 477 -10.17 -21.05 50.55
CA GLY A 477 -10.87 -21.71 49.45
C GLY A 477 -11.68 -20.78 48.54
N LYS A 478 -11.65 -19.47 48.79
CA LYS A 478 -12.24 -18.42 47.91
C LYS A 478 -11.17 -17.70 47.07
N GLU A 479 -10.03 -18.35 46.81
CA GLU A 479 -8.98 -17.78 45.95
C GLU A 479 -9.48 -17.71 44.50
N ALA A 480 -9.71 -16.49 44.02
CA ALA A 480 -10.22 -16.26 42.67
C ALA A 480 -9.08 -16.00 41.67
N ILE A 481 -8.04 -15.26 42.06
CA ILE A 481 -6.85 -15.04 41.23
C ILE A 481 -5.63 -15.48 42.03
N ARG A 482 -4.86 -16.41 41.47
CA ARG A 482 -3.61 -16.92 42.05
C ARG A 482 -2.44 -16.50 41.18
N ILE A 483 -1.50 -15.79 41.77
CA ILE A 483 -0.28 -15.30 41.13
C ILE A 483 0.89 -16.02 41.81
N SER A 484 1.66 -16.78 41.03
CA SER A 484 2.74 -17.63 41.56
C SER A 484 4.03 -17.44 40.77
N CYS A 485 5.02 -16.90 41.47
CA CYS A 485 6.40 -16.69 41.03
C CYS A 485 6.50 -15.94 39.70
N VAL A 486 5.61 -14.97 39.45
CA VAL A 486 5.54 -14.30 38.15
C VAL A 486 6.75 -13.39 37.95
N GLN A 487 7.44 -13.60 36.84
CA GLN A 487 8.56 -12.77 36.39
C GLN A 487 8.27 -12.19 35.02
N LYS A 488 8.70 -10.95 34.78
CA LYS A 488 8.58 -10.32 33.47
C LYS A 488 9.78 -9.48 33.14
N THR A 489 10.41 -9.80 32.02
CA THR A 489 11.57 -9.08 31.47
C THR A 489 11.26 -8.54 30.08
N PHE A 490 11.65 -7.29 29.83
CA PHE A 490 11.55 -6.64 28.53
C PHE A 490 12.94 -6.38 27.96
N ARG A 491 13.15 -6.68 26.68
CA ARG A 491 14.38 -6.38 25.95
C ARG A 491 14.17 -5.16 25.09
N LYS A 492 14.90 -4.07 25.34
CA LYS A 492 14.84 -2.83 24.54
C LYS A 492 16.26 -2.39 24.20
N LYS A 493 16.56 -2.30 22.89
CA LYS A 493 17.85 -1.78 22.36
C LYS A 493 19.14 -2.37 22.98
N GLY A 494 19.10 -3.63 23.43
CA GLY A 494 20.25 -4.32 24.04
C GLY A 494 20.22 -4.36 25.57
N GLU A 495 19.37 -3.55 26.21
CA GLU A 495 19.17 -3.58 27.66
C GLU A 495 18.00 -4.49 28.04
N THR A 496 18.20 -5.29 29.08
CA THR A 496 17.18 -6.14 29.71
C THR A 496 16.65 -5.45 30.96
N VAL A 497 15.41 -4.95 30.89
CA VAL A 497 14.73 -4.36 32.04
C VAL A 497 13.80 -5.41 32.64
N GLU A 498 14.02 -5.75 33.91
CA GLU A 498 13.12 -6.60 34.67
C GLU A 498 11.98 -5.76 35.25
N ALA A 499 10.77 -5.97 34.76
CA ALA A 499 9.58 -5.24 35.20
C ALA A 499 8.88 -5.91 36.39
N LEU A 500 8.97 -7.24 36.52
CA LEU A 500 8.40 -8.01 37.64
C LEU A 500 9.40 -9.08 38.07
N ARG A 501 9.61 -9.21 39.39
CA ARG A 501 10.59 -10.09 40.03
C ARG A 501 9.89 -11.00 41.04
N ASN A 502 9.66 -12.24 40.64
CA ASN A 502 9.18 -13.36 41.46
C ASN A 502 7.95 -13.01 42.35
N LEU A 503 6.95 -12.38 41.74
CA LEU A 503 5.79 -11.87 42.46
C LEU A 503 4.76 -12.98 42.71
N SER A 504 4.39 -13.17 43.98
CA SER A 504 3.49 -14.25 44.44
C SER A 504 2.49 -13.74 45.47
N PHE A 505 1.19 -13.82 45.17
CA PHE A 505 0.09 -13.62 46.12
C PHE A 505 -1.27 -14.05 45.53
N ASP A 506 -2.26 -14.19 46.41
CA ASP A 506 -3.63 -14.57 46.06
C ASP A 506 -4.62 -13.43 46.29
N ILE A 507 -5.68 -13.38 45.46
CA ILE A 507 -6.79 -12.42 45.51
C ILE A 507 -8.10 -13.19 45.70
N TYR A 508 -8.94 -12.71 46.60
CA TYR A 508 -10.11 -13.42 47.10
C TYR A 508 -11.44 -12.87 46.56
N GLU A 509 -12.43 -13.75 46.43
CA GLU A 509 -13.80 -13.38 46.09
C GLU A 509 -14.48 -12.57 47.20
N GLY A 510 -15.21 -11.52 46.84
CA GLY A 510 -15.87 -10.62 47.77
C GLY A 510 -14.95 -9.54 48.36
N GLN A 511 -13.72 -9.40 47.85
CA GLN A 511 -12.77 -8.37 48.28
C GLN A 511 -12.41 -7.43 47.13
N ILE A 512 -12.15 -6.18 47.49
CA ILE A 512 -11.52 -5.19 46.60
C ILE A 512 -10.03 -5.12 46.95
N THR A 513 -9.16 -5.38 45.98
CA THR A 513 -7.69 -5.33 46.15
C THR A 513 -7.11 -4.16 45.36
N ALA A 514 -6.37 -3.28 46.04
CA ALA A 514 -5.62 -2.19 45.42
C ALA A 514 -4.16 -2.58 45.17
N LEU A 515 -3.65 -2.29 43.97
CA LEU A 515 -2.24 -2.37 43.62
C LEU A 515 -1.61 -0.97 43.74
N LEU A 516 -0.66 -0.83 44.66
CA LEU A 516 0.01 0.43 45.01
C LEU A 516 1.49 0.39 44.64
N GLY A 517 2.06 1.56 44.36
CA GLY A 517 3.45 1.71 43.90
C GLY A 517 3.63 2.95 43.02
N HIS A 518 4.85 3.49 42.92
CA HIS A 518 5.14 4.61 42.03
C HIS A 518 4.99 4.21 40.55
N SER A 519 4.95 5.21 39.67
CA SER A 519 4.98 5.00 38.22
C SER A 519 6.27 4.27 37.84
N GLY A 520 6.16 3.14 37.13
CA GLY A 520 7.31 2.32 36.74
C GLY A 520 7.60 1.10 37.63
N THR A 521 6.86 0.89 38.72
CA THR A 521 7.00 -0.30 39.62
C THR A 521 6.55 -1.63 39.03
N GLY A 522 5.87 -1.62 37.87
CA GLY A 522 5.36 -2.82 37.22
C GLY A 522 3.86 -3.10 37.42
N LYS A 523 3.08 -2.21 38.06
CA LYS A 523 1.62 -2.35 38.24
C LYS A 523 0.86 -2.63 36.94
N THR A 524 1.04 -1.76 35.94
CA THR A 524 0.43 -1.93 34.61
C THR A 524 0.94 -3.18 33.90
N THR A 525 2.20 -3.58 34.12
CA THR A 525 2.74 -4.84 33.59
C THR A 525 2.00 -6.04 34.17
N LEU A 526 1.78 -6.06 35.49
CA LEU A 526 1.01 -7.10 36.16
C LEU A 526 -0.44 -7.11 35.65
N MET A 527 -1.08 -5.94 35.54
CA MET A 527 -2.44 -5.82 35.01
C MET A 527 -2.55 -6.36 33.57
N ASN A 528 -1.57 -6.06 32.72
CA ASN A 528 -1.51 -6.59 31.36
C ASN A 528 -1.33 -8.11 31.32
N ILE A 529 -0.61 -8.70 32.28
CA ILE A 529 -0.52 -10.16 32.43
C ILE A 529 -1.87 -10.73 32.85
N LEU A 530 -2.53 -10.16 33.86
CA LEU A 530 -3.87 -10.59 34.30
C LEU A 530 -4.91 -10.50 33.17
N CYS A 531 -4.83 -9.49 32.32
CA CYS A 531 -5.71 -9.30 31.16
C CYS A 531 -5.33 -10.20 29.96
N GLY A 532 -4.27 -11.01 30.04
CA GLY A 532 -3.77 -11.86 28.96
C GLY A 532 -3.30 -11.08 27.73
N LEU A 533 -2.89 -9.82 27.90
CA LEU A 533 -2.25 -8.99 26.88
C LEU A 533 -0.76 -9.30 26.73
N CYS A 534 -0.14 -9.77 27.81
CA CYS A 534 1.27 -10.12 27.83
C CYS A 534 1.48 -11.45 28.58
N PRO A 535 2.14 -12.46 28.00
CA PRO A 535 2.49 -13.65 28.75
C PRO A 535 3.60 -13.34 29.77
N PRO A 536 3.61 -13.98 30.95
CA PRO A 536 4.74 -13.92 31.88
C PRO A 536 6.01 -14.54 31.24
N THR A 537 7.19 -14.07 31.65
CA THR A 537 8.47 -14.68 31.24
C THR A 537 8.68 -16.00 31.98
N ASP A 538 8.39 -16.02 33.27
CA ASP A 538 8.40 -17.20 34.13
C ASP A 538 7.28 -17.10 35.19
N GLY A 539 6.94 -18.22 35.82
CA GLY A 539 5.80 -18.35 36.71
C GLY A 539 4.46 -18.51 35.99
N PHE A 540 3.37 -18.53 36.76
CA PHE A 540 2.02 -18.64 36.20
C PHE A 540 0.98 -17.84 36.97
N VAL A 541 -0.10 -17.50 36.26
CA VAL A 541 -1.29 -16.84 36.79
C VAL A 541 -2.50 -17.70 36.44
N SER A 542 -3.39 -17.90 37.40
CA SER A 542 -4.68 -18.54 37.18
C SER A 542 -5.84 -17.71 37.74
N VAL A 543 -6.95 -17.66 37.00
CA VAL A 543 -8.20 -16.99 37.38
C VAL A 543 -9.30 -18.05 37.42
N TYR A 544 -9.92 -18.28 38.58
CA TYR A 544 -10.90 -19.34 38.81
C TYR A 544 -10.46 -20.73 38.31
N GLY A 545 -9.16 -21.03 38.42
CA GLY A 545 -8.56 -22.29 37.97
C GLY A 545 -8.14 -22.35 36.50
N HIS A 546 -8.42 -21.31 35.70
CA HIS A 546 -8.02 -21.19 34.30
C HIS A 546 -6.70 -20.42 34.18
N LYS A 547 -5.69 -20.96 33.49
CA LYS A 547 -4.39 -20.31 33.30
C LYS A 547 -4.43 -19.25 32.22
N VAL A 548 -3.91 -18.07 32.55
CA VAL A 548 -3.91 -16.90 31.65
C VAL A 548 -2.89 -17.02 30.51
N SER A 549 -1.87 -17.86 30.68
CA SER A 549 -0.84 -18.12 29.66
C SER A 549 -1.32 -18.99 28.49
N GLU A 550 -2.41 -19.75 28.66
CA GLU A 550 -2.95 -20.64 27.62
C GLU A 550 -4.11 -19.98 26.87
N ILE A 551 -4.06 -19.98 25.53
CA ILE A 551 -5.01 -19.24 24.69
C ILE A 551 -6.45 -19.73 24.88
N ASP A 552 -6.66 -21.05 24.96
CA ASP A 552 -7.99 -21.65 25.06
C ASP A 552 -8.65 -21.34 26.41
N GLU A 553 -7.90 -21.43 27.50
CA GLU A 553 -8.37 -21.12 28.86
C GLU A 553 -8.59 -19.61 29.05
N MET A 554 -7.78 -18.78 28.40
CA MET A 554 -7.94 -17.33 28.44
C MET A 554 -9.27 -16.86 27.82
N LEU A 555 -9.82 -17.58 26.84
CA LEU A 555 -11.15 -17.24 26.28
C LEU A 555 -12.25 -17.37 27.34
N GLU A 556 -12.17 -18.37 28.22
CA GLU A 556 -13.11 -18.56 29.33
C GLU A 556 -12.94 -17.47 30.40
N VAL A 557 -11.69 -17.10 30.72
CA VAL A 557 -11.39 -15.99 31.65
C VAL A 557 -11.96 -14.66 31.14
N ARG A 558 -11.86 -14.39 29.83
CA ARG A 558 -12.36 -13.14 29.22
C ARG A 558 -13.88 -13.00 29.29
N GLN A 559 -14.64 -14.11 29.27
CA GLN A 559 -16.09 -14.06 29.39
C GLN A 559 -16.56 -13.60 30.78
N ILE A 560 -15.75 -13.84 31.81
CA ILE A 560 -16.09 -13.50 33.20
C ILE A 560 -15.38 -12.23 33.71
N THR A 561 -14.52 -11.61 32.89
CA THR A 561 -13.68 -10.47 33.29
C THR A 561 -14.11 -9.18 32.60
N GLY A 562 -14.25 -8.10 33.37
CA GLY A 562 -14.39 -6.72 32.89
C GLY A 562 -13.07 -5.99 33.05
N VAL A 563 -12.61 -5.30 32.00
CA VAL A 563 -11.32 -4.62 32.00
C VAL A 563 -11.48 -3.14 31.68
N CYS A 564 -10.88 -2.29 32.51
CA CYS A 564 -10.67 -0.86 32.24
C CYS A 564 -9.16 -0.60 32.13
N PRO A 565 -8.59 -0.48 30.92
CA PRO A 565 -7.16 -0.22 30.75
C PRO A 565 -6.80 1.23 31.12
N GLN A 566 -5.50 1.53 31.20
CA GLN A 566 -5.02 2.88 31.53
C GLN A 566 -5.47 3.91 30.48
N SER A 567 -5.34 3.56 29.18
CA SER A 567 -5.82 4.38 28.07
C SER A 567 -7.33 4.24 27.86
N ASP A 568 -8.03 5.34 27.61
CA ASP A 568 -9.46 5.29 27.29
C ASP A 568 -9.72 4.78 25.87
N ILE A 569 -10.28 3.57 25.78
CA ILE A 569 -10.55 2.90 24.51
C ILE A 569 -12.05 2.98 24.19
N HIS A 570 -12.41 3.82 23.23
CA HIS A 570 -13.78 4.06 22.78
C HIS A 570 -13.84 4.34 21.28
N PHE A 571 -15.05 4.26 20.71
CA PHE A 571 -15.31 4.65 19.33
C PHE A 571 -15.67 6.15 19.28
N ASP A 572 -14.70 7.00 18.91
CA ASP A 572 -14.81 8.48 18.86
C ASP A 572 -16.08 9.01 18.17
N ILE A 573 -16.47 8.37 17.07
CA ILE A 573 -17.54 8.82 16.16
C ILE A 573 -18.94 8.43 16.68
N LEU A 574 -18.99 7.47 17.60
CA LEU A 574 -20.22 6.94 18.17
C LEU A 574 -20.62 7.70 19.43
N THR A 575 -21.92 7.68 19.74
CA THR A 575 -22.45 8.27 20.98
C THR A 575 -22.09 7.41 22.20
N VAL A 576 -22.27 7.93 23.42
CA VAL A 576 -22.04 7.19 24.66
C VAL A 576 -22.92 5.92 24.70
N GLU A 577 -24.19 6.05 24.36
CA GLU A 577 -25.13 4.92 24.31
C GLU A 577 -24.77 3.89 23.22
N GLU A 578 -24.38 4.34 22.04
CA GLU A 578 -23.92 3.45 20.96
C GLU A 578 -22.64 2.70 21.33
N ASN A 579 -21.70 3.37 22.01
CA ASN A 579 -20.51 2.71 22.54
C ASN A 579 -20.91 1.58 23.50
N LEU A 580 -21.70 1.90 24.52
CA LEU A 580 -22.11 0.92 25.53
C LEU A 580 -22.91 -0.24 24.93
N SER A 581 -23.83 0.02 24.00
CA SER A 581 -24.63 -1.02 23.34
C SER A 581 -23.78 -1.95 22.46
N ILE A 582 -22.80 -1.43 21.73
CA ILE A 582 -21.90 -2.26 20.91
C ILE A 582 -20.99 -3.11 21.80
N PHE A 583 -20.40 -2.54 22.85
CA PHE A 583 -19.60 -3.31 23.80
C PHE A 583 -20.44 -4.36 24.55
N ALA A 584 -21.69 -4.04 24.91
CA ALA A 584 -22.63 -4.99 25.50
C ALA A 584 -22.93 -6.18 24.55
N ALA A 585 -23.12 -5.90 23.26
CA ALA A 585 -23.33 -6.93 22.25
C ALA A 585 -22.10 -7.82 22.05
N ILE A 586 -20.89 -7.24 22.09
CA ILE A 586 -19.62 -7.98 21.98
C ILE A 586 -19.41 -8.89 23.19
N LYS A 587 -19.70 -8.40 24.41
CA LYS A 587 -19.71 -9.18 25.66
C LYS A 587 -20.78 -10.28 25.71
N GLY A 588 -21.69 -10.35 24.74
CA GLY A 588 -22.70 -11.40 24.64
C GLY A 588 -24.00 -11.16 25.41
N ILE A 589 -24.24 -9.96 25.95
CA ILE A 589 -25.46 -9.64 26.70
C ILE A 589 -26.68 -9.76 25.76
N PRO A 590 -27.71 -10.59 26.05
CA PRO A 590 -28.87 -10.83 25.18
C PRO A 590 -29.61 -9.54 24.78
N GLN A 591 -30.18 -9.49 23.57
CA GLN A 591 -30.76 -8.25 23.01
C GLN A 591 -31.91 -7.71 23.85
N ASN A 592 -32.69 -8.62 24.46
CA ASN A 592 -33.83 -8.26 25.31
C ASN A 592 -33.39 -7.45 26.56
N ASP A 593 -32.22 -7.80 27.11
CA ASP A 593 -31.71 -7.18 28.33
C ASP A 593 -30.67 -6.08 28.04
N LEU A 594 -30.20 -5.98 26.80
CA LEU A 594 -29.14 -5.05 26.38
C LEU A 594 -29.51 -3.59 26.66
N ILE A 595 -30.75 -3.19 26.33
CA ILE A 595 -31.22 -1.81 26.57
C ILE A 595 -31.29 -1.53 28.08
N GLN A 596 -31.78 -2.49 28.86
CA GLN A 596 -31.91 -2.33 30.32
C GLN A 596 -30.54 -2.26 31.00
N GLU A 597 -29.58 -3.11 30.61
CA GLU A 597 -28.22 -3.08 31.14
C GLU A 597 -27.47 -1.79 30.77
N VAL A 598 -27.61 -1.31 29.53
CA VAL A 598 -27.01 -0.03 29.11
C VAL A 598 -27.62 1.13 29.90
N GLN A 599 -28.95 1.16 30.05
CA GLN A 599 -29.63 2.19 30.84
C GLN A 599 -29.22 2.16 32.31
N LYS A 600 -29.05 0.96 32.89
CA LYS A 600 -28.57 0.78 34.26
C LYS A 600 -27.15 1.34 34.44
N VAL A 601 -26.22 1.03 33.54
CA VAL A 601 -24.85 1.58 33.60
C VAL A 601 -24.83 3.10 33.41
N LEU A 602 -25.68 3.64 32.52
CA LEU A 602 -25.83 5.09 32.35
C LEU A 602 -26.35 5.79 33.62
N LEU A 603 -27.24 5.14 34.38
CA LEU A 603 -27.73 5.66 35.66
C LEU A 603 -26.69 5.53 36.77
N ASP A 604 -26.09 4.34 36.91
CA ASP A 604 -25.09 4.03 37.95
C ASP A 604 -23.86 4.97 37.89
N LEU A 605 -23.51 5.46 36.69
CA LEU A 605 -22.37 6.36 36.45
C LEU A 605 -22.76 7.81 36.18
N ASP A 606 -24.04 8.18 36.35
CA ASP A 606 -24.55 9.53 36.11
C ASP A 606 -24.16 10.09 34.72
N MET A 607 -24.37 9.28 33.68
CA MET A 607 -24.06 9.60 32.28
C MET A 607 -25.29 9.85 31.40
N GLN A 608 -26.50 9.83 31.98
CA GLN A 608 -27.74 10.17 31.29
C GLN A 608 -27.70 11.49 30.49
N PRO A 609 -27.22 12.63 31.05
CA PRO A 609 -27.27 13.91 30.33
C PRO A 609 -26.34 13.96 29.10
N ILE A 610 -25.37 13.04 29.01
CA ILE A 610 -24.38 12.99 27.93
C ILE A 610 -24.56 11.78 27.02
N ARG A 611 -25.68 11.03 27.14
CA ARG A 611 -25.90 9.76 26.41
C ARG A 611 -25.80 9.88 24.89
N ASP A 612 -26.30 10.99 24.35
CA ASP A 612 -26.37 11.27 22.90
C ASP A 612 -25.13 12.00 22.37
N ASN A 613 -24.23 12.42 23.27
CA ASN A 613 -22.99 13.07 22.87
C ASN A 613 -22.02 12.05 22.28
N GLN A 614 -21.35 12.45 21.20
CA GLN A 614 -20.27 11.66 20.61
C GLN A 614 -19.08 11.56 21.56
N ALA A 615 -18.46 10.39 21.64
CA ALA A 615 -17.33 10.14 22.54
C ALA A 615 -16.16 11.11 22.28
N LYS A 616 -15.97 11.57 21.04
CA LYS A 616 -14.97 12.59 20.68
C LYS A 616 -15.15 13.91 21.44
N LYS A 617 -16.38 14.31 21.77
CA LYS A 617 -16.72 15.59 22.42
C LYS A 617 -16.67 15.53 23.95
N LEU A 618 -16.43 14.36 24.53
CA LEU A 618 -16.39 14.18 25.98
C LEU A 618 -15.09 14.74 26.59
N SER A 619 -15.17 15.23 27.83
CA SER A 619 -13.99 15.59 28.62
C SER A 619 -13.16 14.35 28.99
N GLY A 620 -11.91 14.54 29.44
CA GLY A 620 -11.05 13.44 29.87
C GLY A 620 -11.71 12.56 30.96
N GLY A 621 -12.21 13.18 32.04
CA GLY A 621 -12.92 12.46 33.11
C GLY A 621 -14.20 11.75 32.63
N GLN A 622 -14.95 12.33 31.68
CA GLN A 622 -16.12 11.69 31.10
C GLN A 622 -15.76 10.47 30.24
N LYS A 623 -14.64 10.53 29.48
CA LYS A 623 -14.12 9.38 28.72
C LYS A 623 -13.68 8.27 29.66
N ARG A 624 -12.97 8.61 30.74
CA ARG A 624 -12.60 7.66 31.80
C ARG A 624 -13.82 6.97 32.38
N ARG A 625 -14.88 7.73 32.67
CA ARG A 625 -16.14 7.21 33.21
C ARG A 625 -16.85 6.27 32.23
N LEU A 626 -16.83 6.60 30.93
CA LEU A 626 -17.30 5.69 29.88
C LEU A 626 -16.48 4.39 29.85
N SER A 627 -15.14 4.45 29.97
CA SER A 627 -14.27 3.26 30.05
C SER A 627 -14.61 2.36 31.24
N VAL A 628 -14.85 2.95 32.42
CA VAL A 628 -15.33 2.22 33.61
C VAL A 628 -16.70 1.59 33.36
N GLY A 629 -17.61 2.32 32.70
CA GLY A 629 -18.90 1.79 32.27
C GLY A 629 -18.78 0.56 31.38
N VAL A 630 -17.87 0.60 30.40
CA VAL A 630 -17.59 -0.54 29.53
C VAL A 630 -17.07 -1.75 30.31
N ALA A 631 -16.19 -1.55 31.30
CA ALA A 631 -15.69 -2.62 32.15
C ALA A 631 -16.82 -3.29 32.95
N VAL A 632 -17.75 -2.51 33.49
CA VAL A 632 -18.83 -2.93 34.40
C VAL A 632 -20.04 -3.53 33.65
N LEU A 633 -20.17 -3.27 32.34
CA LEU A 633 -21.24 -3.79 31.50
C LEU A 633 -21.42 -5.31 31.66
N GLY A 634 -22.66 -5.71 31.91
CA GLY A 634 -23.03 -7.11 32.10
C GLY A 634 -22.55 -7.70 33.42
N ASN A 635 -22.20 -6.93 34.44
CA ASN A 635 -21.90 -7.48 35.77
C ASN A 635 -20.89 -8.67 35.77
N PRO A 636 -19.66 -8.47 35.25
CA PRO A 636 -18.63 -9.52 35.22
C PRO A 636 -18.22 -9.96 36.63
N LYS A 637 -17.73 -11.21 36.79
CA LYS A 637 -17.28 -11.74 38.09
C LYS A 637 -15.98 -11.10 38.56
N VAL A 638 -15.05 -10.85 37.63
CA VAL A 638 -13.76 -10.23 37.89
C VAL A 638 -13.73 -8.84 37.24
N LEU A 639 -13.30 -7.82 37.98
CA LEU A 639 -13.08 -6.47 37.49
C LEU A 639 -11.61 -6.12 37.63
N LEU A 640 -10.96 -5.78 36.51
CA LEU A 640 -9.56 -5.35 36.44
C LEU A 640 -9.52 -3.89 35.97
N LEU A 641 -9.14 -2.96 36.84
CA LEU A 641 -9.20 -1.52 36.57
C LEU A 641 -7.82 -0.87 36.75
N ASP A 642 -7.20 -0.41 35.66
CA ASP A 642 -5.90 0.26 35.73
C ASP A 642 -6.08 1.78 35.84
N GLU A 643 -5.95 2.36 37.03
CA GLU A 643 -6.20 3.79 37.32
C GLU A 643 -7.64 4.27 36.98
N PRO A 644 -8.70 3.71 37.58
CA PRO A 644 -10.10 3.97 37.17
C PRO A 644 -10.57 5.42 37.33
N THR A 645 -9.95 6.21 38.21
CA THR A 645 -10.37 7.57 38.58
C THR A 645 -9.41 8.66 38.10
N ALA A 646 -8.41 8.31 37.27
CA ALA A 646 -7.46 9.25 36.71
C ALA A 646 -8.17 10.34 35.87
N GLY A 647 -7.81 11.61 36.10
CA GLY A 647 -8.37 12.75 35.37
C GLY A 647 -9.84 13.08 35.67
N MET A 648 -10.43 12.47 36.72
CA MET A 648 -11.77 12.80 37.19
C MET A 648 -11.76 13.85 38.31
N ASP A 649 -12.79 14.68 38.34
CA ASP A 649 -13.11 15.57 39.46
C ASP A 649 -13.55 14.76 40.71
N PRO A 650 -13.41 15.32 41.93
CA PRO A 650 -13.71 14.61 43.18
C PRO A 650 -15.12 13.99 43.23
N CYS A 651 -16.14 14.68 42.72
CA CYS A 651 -17.52 14.19 42.70
C CYS A 651 -17.64 12.95 41.80
N SER A 652 -17.07 13.01 40.59
CA SER A 652 -17.04 11.86 39.67
C SER A 652 -16.31 10.65 40.26
N ARG A 653 -15.24 10.84 41.04
CA ARG A 653 -14.53 9.74 41.73
C ARG A 653 -15.44 9.05 42.74
N HIS A 654 -16.16 9.81 43.55
CA HIS A 654 -17.09 9.25 44.54
C HIS A 654 -18.20 8.42 43.90
N ILE A 655 -18.69 8.78 42.71
CA ILE A 655 -19.66 7.97 41.95
C ILE A 655 -19.06 6.60 41.60
N VAL A 656 -17.82 6.57 41.09
CA VAL A 656 -17.12 5.32 40.78
C VAL A 656 -16.85 4.50 42.04
N TRP A 657 -16.45 5.13 43.14
CA TRP A 657 -16.21 4.44 44.41
C TRP A 657 -17.49 3.78 44.95
N ASN A 658 -18.61 4.51 44.92
CA ASN A 658 -19.91 3.98 45.34
C ASN A 658 -20.35 2.80 44.46
N LEU A 659 -20.16 2.91 43.14
CA LEU A 659 -20.41 1.81 42.21
C LEU A 659 -19.61 0.55 42.58
N LEU A 660 -18.31 0.69 42.79
CA LEU A 660 -17.42 -0.44 43.10
C LEU A 660 -17.73 -1.05 44.47
N LYS A 661 -18.03 -0.23 45.49
CA LYS A 661 -18.50 -0.70 46.81
C LYS A 661 -19.80 -1.48 46.72
N ASN A 662 -20.78 -0.97 45.97
CA ASN A 662 -22.09 -1.60 45.81
C ASN A 662 -22.00 -2.94 45.06
N ARG A 663 -20.99 -3.11 44.19
CA ARG A 663 -20.77 -4.34 43.41
C ARG A 663 -19.73 -5.28 44.03
N LYS A 664 -19.31 -5.07 45.27
CA LYS A 664 -18.29 -5.89 45.95
C LYS A 664 -18.75 -7.34 46.20
N ALA A 665 -20.03 -7.56 46.53
CA ALA A 665 -20.51 -8.87 46.96
C ALA A 665 -20.44 -9.93 45.85
N ASN A 666 -19.80 -11.07 46.10
CA ASN A 666 -19.60 -12.18 45.13
C ASN A 666 -18.85 -11.76 43.83
N HIS A 667 -18.07 -10.69 43.91
CA HIS A 667 -17.23 -10.20 42.81
C HIS A 667 -15.79 -10.03 43.30
N VAL A 668 -14.86 -10.02 42.35
CA VAL A 668 -13.44 -9.78 42.60
C VAL A 668 -13.08 -8.49 41.89
N THR A 669 -12.67 -7.46 42.63
CA THR A 669 -12.23 -6.20 42.02
C THR A 669 -10.76 -5.99 42.32
N VAL A 670 -9.95 -5.83 41.28
CA VAL A 670 -8.55 -5.44 41.37
C VAL A 670 -8.41 -4.12 40.66
N PHE A 671 -7.89 -3.11 41.37
CA PHE A 671 -7.58 -1.84 40.73
C PHE A 671 -6.17 -1.37 41.06
N SER A 672 -5.52 -0.71 40.12
CA SER A 672 -4.29 0.02 40.38
C SER A 672 -4.64 1.48 40.66
N THR A 673 -3.92 2.10 41.59
CA THR A 673 -4.00 3.54 41.80
C THR A 673 -2.65 4.08 42.27
N HIS A 674 -2.47 5.38 42.14
CA HIS A 674 -1.41 6.14 42.82
C HIS A 674 -1.98 7.02 43.94
N PHE A 675 -3.32 7.10 44.05
CA PHE A 675 -4.03 7.84 45.10
C PHE A 675 -4.20 6.94 46.33
N MET A 676 -3.46 7.23 47.40
CA MET A 676 -3.46 6.41 48.62
C MET A 676 -4.76 6.56 49.42
N ASP A 677 -5.38 7.73 49.37
CA ASP A 677 -6.71 8.02 49.91
C ASP A 677 -7.78 7.14 49.24
N GLU A 678 -7.74 7.00 47.92
CA GLU A 678 -8.63 6.10 47.18
C GLU A 678 -8.47 4.65 47.64
N ALA A 679 -7.23 4.19 47.79
CA ALA A 679 -6.94 2.85 48.26
C ALA A 679 -7.42 2.62 49.70
N ASP A 680 -7.22 3.60 50.59
CA ASP A 680 -7.64 3.52 51.99
C ASP A 680 -9.17 3.42 52.10
N ILE A 681 -9.91 4.22 51.32
CA ILE A 681 -11.38 4.31 51.34
C ILE A 681 -12.05 3.11 50.65
N LEU A 682 -11.48 2.61 49.56
CA LEU A 682 -12.14 1.65 48.67
C LEU A 682 -11.68 0.21 48.85
N ALA A 683 -10.38 -0.03 49.06
CA ALA A 683 -9.83 -1.38 49.03
C ALA A 683 -9.86 -2.06 50.40
N ASP A 684 -10.17 -3.35 50.41
CA ASP A 684 -10.07 -4.18 51.61
C ASP A 684 -8.62 -4.61 51.86
N ARG A 685 -7.90 -4.95 50.78
CA ARG A 685 -6.48 -5.32 50.81
C ARG A 685 -5.66 -4.45 49.87
N LYS A 686 -4.46 -4.11 50.29
CA LYS A 686 -3.50 -3.28 49.54
C LYS A 686 -2.24 -4.09 49.30
N ALA A 687 -1.87 -4.26 48.04
CA ALA A 687 -0.62 -4.87 47.62
C ALA A 687 0.35 -3.76 47.20
N VAL A 688 1.38 -3.51 48.00
CA VAL A 688 2.40 -2.51 47.68
C VAL A 688 3.51 -3.17 46.89
N ILE A 689 3.70 -2.72 45.65
CA ILE A 689 4.71 -3.20 44.72
C ILE A 689 5.79 -2.12 44.58
N SER A 690 7.04 -2.50 44.78
CA SER A 690 8.21 -1.65 44.54
C SER A 690 9.26 -2.42 43.77
N GLN A 691 9.84 -1.80 42.74
CA GLN A 691 10.87 -2.41 41.88
C GLN A 691 10.50 -3.81 41.34
N GLY A 692 9.22 -4.03 41.01
CA GLY A 692 8.71 -5.29 40.51
C GLY A 692 8.53 -6.41 41.55
N MET A 693 8.74 -6.13 42.84
CA MET A 693 8.58 -7.08 43.96
C MET A 693 7.41 -6.69 44.87
N LEU A 694 6.79 -7.67 45.53
CA LEU A 694 5.77 -7.44 46.55
C LEU A 694 6.45 -7.07 47.88
N LYS A 695 6.27 -5.83 48.35
CA LYS A 695 6.86 -5.34 49.61
C LYS A 695 5.95 -5.54 50.82
N CYS A 696 4.64 -5.37 50.67
CA CYS A 696 3.67 -5.72 51.71
C CYS A 696 2.27 -5.96 51.14
N LEU A 697 1.47 -6.76 51.86
CA LEU A 697 0.10 -7.10 51.49
C LEU A 697 -0.80 -7.18 52.72
N GLY A 698 -1.83 -6.33 52.80
CA GLY A 698 -2.78 -6.38 53.92
C GLY A 698 -3.79 -5.23 53.93
N SER A 699 -4.60 -5.18 54.98
CA SER A 699 -5.55 -4.12 55.29
C SER A 699 -4.83 -2.83 55.72
N SER A 700 -5.50 -1.67 55.61
CA SER A 700 -4.89 -0.40 56.03
C SER A 700 -4.48 -0.41 57.49
N LEU A 701 -5.31 -1.00 58.35
CA LEU A 701 -5.04 -1.10 59.78
C LEU A 701 -3.81 -1.96 60.04
N PHE A 702 -3.69 -3.11 59.37
CA PHE A 702 -2.53 -3.97 59.47
C PHE A 702 -1.25 -3.26 59.01
N LEU A 703 -1.27 -2.61 57.84
CA LEU A 703 -0.11 -1.93 57.30
C LEU A 703 0.33 -0.76 58.20
N LYS A 704 -0.60 0.10 58.63
CA LYS A 704 -0.31 1.22 59.54
C LYS A 704 0.23 0.75 60.89
N SER A 705 -0.32 -0.34 61.43
CA SER A 705 0.13 -0.91 62.70
C SER A 705 1.52 -1.55 62.62
N LYS A 706 1.81 -2.24 61.51
CA LYS A 706 3.04 -3.02 61.35
C LYS A 706 4.27 -2.16 61.08
N TRP A 707 4.12 -1.16 60.21
CA TRP A 707 5.19 -0.21 59.90
C TRP A 707 5.33 0.90 60.96
N GLY A 708 4.50 0.84 62.01
CA GLY A 708 4.72 1.53 63.28
C GLY A 708 4.61 3.04 63.21
N ILE A 709 3.76 3.57 62.34
CA ILE A 709 3.71 5.03 62.09
C ILE A 709 2.76 5.72 63.07
N GLY A 710 1.96 4.98 63.84
CA GLY A 710 1.36 5.56 65.03
C GLY A 710 0.35 6.68 64.73
N TYR A 711 0.22 7.61 65.67
CA TYR A 711 -0.48 8.88 65.51
C TYR A 711 0.52 10.02 65.39
N ARG A 712 0.17 11.04 64.60
CA ARG A 712 0.93 12.27 64.45
C ARG A 712 0.30 13.35 65.32
N LEU A 713 1.00 13.72 66.39
CA LEU A 713 0.64 14.84 67.26
C LEU A 713 1.30 16.10 66.68
N SER A 714 0.50 16.96 66.06
CA SER A 714 0.91 18.27 65.55
C SER A 714 0.53 19.35 66.54
N MET A 715 1.49 20.16 66.98
CA MET A 715 1.27 21.24 67.93
C MET A 715 1.74 22.56 67.32
N HIS A 716 0.86 23.56 67.30
CA HIS A 716 1.23 24.93 66.98
C HIS A 716 1.79 25.61 68.22
N ILE A 717 2.96 26.21 68.06
CA ILE A 717 3.74 26.80 69.14
C ILE A 717 3.86 28.32 68.98
N ASP A 718 3.99 29.02 70.10
CA ASP A 718 4.31 30.44 70.16
C ASP A 718 5.84 30.66 70.15
N ALA A 719 6.30 31.86 69.84
CA ALA A 719 7.72 32.20 69.68
C ALA A 719 8.57 32.02 70.97
N TYR A 720 7.92 31.82 72.12
CA TYR A 720 8.54 31.60 73.44
C TYR A 720 8.45 30.14 73.91
N CYS A 721 8.11 29.19 73.04
CA CYS A 721 7.97 27.78 73.37
C CYS A 721 9.30 27.14 73.77
N ASN A 722 9.31 26.39 74.90
CA ASN A 722 10.44 25.59 75.32
C ASN A 722 10.30 24.16 74.78
N THR A 723 10.98 23.87 73.68
CA THR A 723 10.87 22.60 72.93
C THR A 723 11.40 21.39 73.71
N GLU A 724 12.41 21.56 74.57
CA GLU A 724 12.93 20.50 75.44
C GLU A 724 11.96 20.13 76.56
N ALA A 725 11.31 21.13 77.17
CA ALA A 725 10.30 20.92 78.20
C ALA A 725 9.03 20.22 77.64
N THR A 726 8.58 20.60 76.45
CA THR A 726 7.45 19.91 75.77
C THR A 726 7.82 18.50 75.36
N THR A 727 9.03 18.29 74.81
CA THR A 727 9.51 16.95 74.43
C THR A 727 9.63 16.02 75.64
N SER A 728 10.11 16.52 76.78
CA SER A 728 10.23 15.73 78.01
C SER A 728 8.86 15.35 78.59
N LEU A 729 7.88 16.26 78.57
CA LEU A 729 6.49 15.97 78.98
C LEU A 729 5.84 14.89 78.11
N ILE A 730 6.06 14.94 76.78
CA ILE A 730 5.55 13.91 75.86
C ILE A 730 6.23 12.57 76.13
N ARG A 731 7.56 12.55 76.33
CA ARG A 731 8.31 11.33 76.62
C ARG A 731 8.01 10.73 77.99
N GLN A 732 7.56 11.54 78.95
CA GLN A 732 7.13 11.07 80.26
C GLN A 732 5.90 10.15 80.17
N HIS A 733 4.93 10.52 79.33
CA HIS A 733 3.75 9.68 79.08
C HIS A 733 4.03 8.59 78.06
N ILE A 734 4.77 8.91 76.99
CA ILE A 734 5.01 8.03 75.85
C ILE A 734 6.53 8.02 75.54
N PRO A 735 7.30 7.11 76.16
CA PRO A 735 8.76 7.07 76.02
C PRO A 735 9.24 6.85 74.58
N ALA A 736 8.42 6.17 73.77
CA ALA A 736 8.70 5.87 72.36
C ALA A 736 8.27 6.99 71.40
N ALA A 737 7.88 8.17 71.90
CA ALA A 737 7.54 9.32 71.06
C ALA A 737 8.79 9.93 70.39
N SER A 738 8.72 10.10 69.08
CA SER A 738 9.80 10.68 68.26
C SER A 738 9.38 12.00 67.63
N LEU A 739 10.21 13.03 67.74
CA LEU A 739 10.03 14.31 67.04
C LEU A 739 10.40 14.12 65.56
N ILE A 740 9.47 14.38 64.65
CA ILE A 740 9.67 14.28 63.18
C ILE A 740 10.07 15.64 62.61
N GLN A 741 9.42 16.70 63.06
CA GLN A 741 9.54 18.04 62.48
C GLN A 741 9.51 19.10 63.58
N GLU A 742 10.48 20.00 63.52
CA GLU A 742 10.62 21.17 64.39
C GLU A 742 10.74 22.40 63.50
N ASN A 743 9.70 23.23 63.49
CA ASN A 743 9.66 24.54 62.83
C ASN A 743 9.33 25.60 63.89
N ASP A 744 9.68 26.86 63.62
CA ASP A 744 9.42 27.99 64.53
C ASP A 744 7.93 28.18 64.90
N GLU A 745 7.00 27.63 64.10
CA GLU A 745 5.55 27.73 64.31
C GLU A 745 4.89 26.39 64.69
N GLN A 746 5.58 25.25 64.56
CA GLN A 746 4.97 23.93 64.71
C GLN A 746 5.95 22.83 65.14
N LEU A 747 5.53 22.01 66.11
CA LEU A 747 6.19 20.76 66.52
C LEU A 747 5.35 19.55 66.11
N VAL A 748 5.99 18.51 65.59
CA VAL A 748 5.30 17.29 65.15
C VAL A 748 5.96 16.05 65.75
N TYR A 749 5.18 15.27 66.51
CA TYR A 749 5.62 14.02 67.13
C TYR A 749 4.88 12.81 66.56
N THR A 750 5.58 11.67 66.47
CA THR A 750 4.99 10.35 66.25
C THR A 750 4.73 9.66 67.59
N LEU A 751 3.51 9.19 67.81
CA LEU A 751 3.08 8.47 69.00
C LEU A 751 2.71 7.02 68.61
N PRO A 752 3.25 5.97 69.25
CA PRO A 752 2.94 4.59 68.90
C PRO A 752 1.46 4.23 69.11
N LEU A 753 0.90 3.40 68.22
CA LEU A 753 -0.47 2.87 68.33
C LEU A 753 -0.71 2.07 69.63
N LYS A 754 0.32 1.40 70.16
CA LYS A 754 0.23 0.56 71.35
C LYS A 754 -0.01 1.37 72.64
N ASP A 755 0.31 2.65 72.64
CA ASP A 755 0.21 3.55 73.80
C ASP A 755 -1.05 4.43 73.75
N MET A 756 -2.05 4.08 72.93
CA MET A 756 -3.29 4.86 72.76
C MET A 756 -4.00 5.13 74.10
N ASP A 757 -3.96 4.19 75.03
CA ASP A 757 -4.59 4.31 76.35
C ASP A 757 -3.97 5.44 77.20
N LYS A 758 -2.73 5.86 76.90
CA LYS A 758 -2.01 6.92 77.61
C LYS A 758 -2.25 8.32 77.04
N PHE A 759 -2.93 8.42 75.89
CA PHE A 759 -3.13 9.69 75.19
C PHE A 759 -3.99 10.66 76.01
N ALA A 760 -5.00 10.15 76.73
CA ALA A 760 -5.86 10.97 77.57
C ALA A 760 -5.08 11.71 78.67
N GLY A 761 -4.10 11.04 79.29
CA GLY A 761 -3.22 11.64 80.29
C GLY A 761 -2.31 12.71 79.69
N LEU A 762 -1.74 12.43 78.51
CA LEU A 762 -0.91 13.38 77.78
C LEU A 762 -1.68 14.67 77.41
N PHE A 763 -2.90 14.55 76.88
CA PHE A 763 -3.71 15.71 76.50
C PHE A 763 -4.14 16.54 77.71
N SER A 764 -4.52 15.88 78.81
CA SER A 764 -4.86 16.57 80.05
C SER A 764 -3.67 17.38 80.60
N ASP A 765 -2.46 16.84 80.52
CA ASP A 765 -1.27 17.55 80.97
C ASP A 765 -0.86 18.67 80.00
N LEU A 766 -1.02 18.49 78.69
CA LEU A 766 -0.81 19.56 77.71
C LEU A 766 -1.79 20.73 77.90
N ASP A 767 -3.06 20.45 78.25
CA ASP A 767 -4.06 21.46 78.57
C ASP A 767 -3.76 22.21 79.88
N THR A 768 -3.19 21.51 80.87
CA THR A 768 -2.89 22.08 82.20
C THR A 768 -1.62 22.94 82.19
N HIS A 769 -0.64 22.60 81.36
CA HIS A 769 0.66 23.26 81.29
C HIS A 769 0.72 24.32 80.16
N SER A 770 -0.23 25.27 80.15
CA SER A 770 -0.34 26.33 79.14
C SER A 770 0.88 27.29 79.06
N HIS A 771 1.75 27.28 80.07
CA HIS A 771 3.01 28.03 80.10
C HIS A 771 4.11 27.45 79.18
N LEU A 772 3.89 26.27 78.60
CA LEU A 772 4.81 25.61 77.67
C LEU A 772 4.81 26.23 76.26
N GLY A 773 3.94 27.20 75.99
CA GLY A 773 3.89 27.90 74.69
C GLY A 773 3.17 27.13 73.58
N VAL A 774 2.36 26.12 73.91
CA VAL A 774 1.53 25.38 72.95
C VAL A 774 0.18 26.10 72.79
N ILE A 775 -0.12 26.58 71.58
CA ILE A 775 -1.34 27.33 71.27
C ILE A 775 -2.50 26.37 70.98
N THR A 776 -2.26 25.39 70.10
CA THR A 776 -3.22 24.35 69.75
C THR A 776 -2.48 23.07 69.43
N TYR A 777 -3.11 21.93 69.71
CA TYR A 777 -2.61 20.64 69.28
C TYR A 777 -3.71 19.85 68.56
N GLY A 778 -3.28 19.03 67.62
CA GLY A 778 -4.11 18.14 66.83
C GLY A 778 -3.46 16.77 66.75
N VAL A 779 -4.27 15.72 66.87
CA VAL A 779 -3.82 14.34 66.73
C VAL A 779 -4.45 13.79 65.47
N SER A 780 -3.62 13.40 64.52
CA SER A 780 -4.04 12.76 63.29
C SER A 780 -3.52 11.33 63.24
N MET A 781 -4.30 10.43 62.65
CA MET A 781 -3.80 9.09 62.38
C MET A 781 -2.88 9.15 61.15
N THR A 782 -1.81 8.39 61.17
CA THR A 782 -0.90 8.35 60.02
C THR A 782 -1.58 7.76 58.79
N THR A 783 -1.26 8.37 57.65
CA THR A 783 -1.90 8.05 56.39
C THR A 783 -1.23 6.83 55.77
N LEU A 784 -1.88 6.25 54.76
CA LEU A 784 -1.24 5.18 53.99
C LEU A 784 -0.07 5.73 53.14
N GLU A 785 -0.04 7.04 52.88
CA GLU A 785 1.08 7.75 52.26
C GLU A 785 2.33 7.72 53.16
N ASP A 786 2.17 7.93 54.47
CA ASP A 786 3.30 7.83 55.41
C ASP A 786 3.90 6.41 55.41
N VAL A 787 3.05 5.38 55.33
CA VAL A 787 3.48 3.97 55.20
C VAL A 787 4.26 3.76 53.92
N TYR A 788 3.76 4.32 52.83
CA TYR A 788 4.39 4.23 51.54
C TYR A 788 5.76 4.92 51.50
N LEU A 789 5.88 6.15 52.01
CA LEU A 789 7.14 6.89 52.09
C LEU A 789 8.19 6.16 52.92
N LYS A 790 7.79 5.57 54.05
CA LYS A 790 8.69 4.78 54.89
C LYS A 790 9.22 3.55 54.16
N LEU A 791 8.36 2.88 53.38
CA LEU A 791 8.74 1.72 52.56
C LEU A 791 9.65 2.09 51.39
N GLU A 792 9.53 3.30 50.84
CA GLU A 792 10.44 3.80 49.80
C GLU A 792 11.82 4.11 50.37
N VAL A 793 11.90 4.77 51.53
CA VAL A 793 13.19 5.04 52.20
C VAL A 793 13.92 3.73 52.54
N GLU A 794 13.21 2.71 53.05
CA GLU A 794 13.80 1.38 53.26
C GLU A 794 14.26 0.73 51.95
N ALA A 795 13.51 0.90 50.85
CA ALA A 795 13.87 0.36 49.54
C ALA A 795 15.06 1.07 48.88
N GLU A 796 15.28 2.37 49.16
CA GLU A 796 16.48 3.11 48.74
C GLU A 796 17.71 2.66 49.53
N ILE A 797 17.56 2.38 50.83
CA ILE A 797 18.62 1.81 51.67
C ILE A 797 18.99 0.40 51.18
N ASP A 798 17.99 -0.45 50.88
CA ASP A 798 18.21 -1.77 50.27
C ASP A 798 18.96 -1.67 48.91
N GLN A 799 18.75 -0.59 48.15
CA GLN A 799 19.45 -0.30 46.89
C GLN A 799 20.89 0.17 47.09
N ALA A 800 21.16 0.97 48.12
CA ALA A 800 22.52 1.39 48.47
C ALA A 800 23.39 0.16 48.80
N ASP A 801 22.86 -0.80 49.55
CA ASP A 801 23.56 -2.04 49.89
C ASP A 801 23.78 -2.98 48.68
N TYR A 802 22.87 -2.96 47.70
CA TYR A 802 23.02 -3.72 46.44
C TYR A 802 23.94 -3.04 45.40
N SER A 803 23.98 -1.71 45.37
CA SER A 803 24.79 -0.93 44.40
C SER A 803 26.29 -0.96 44.71
N VAL A 804 26.69 -1.33 45.93
CA VAL A 804 28.09 -1.60 46.31
C VAL A 804 28.70 -2.75 45.51
N PHE A 805 27.89 -3.66 44.92
CA PHE A 805 28.37 -4.78 44.11
C PHE A 805 28.39 -4.54 42.59
N ASN A 806 27.88 -3.41 42.08
CA ASN A 806 27.88 -3.10 40.64
C ASN A 806 28.12 -1.60 40.38
N ALA A 807 29.27 -1.10 40.84
CA ALA A 807 29.74 0.24 40.49
C ALA A 807 30.58 0.20 39.20
N GLN A 808 29.93 0.04 38.04
CA GLN A 808 30.52 0.34 36.74
C GLN A 808 29.44 0.49 35.67
N GLN A 809 28.81 1.68 35.66
CA GLN A 809 28.27 2.42 34.51
C GLN A 809 27.15 3.37 35.01
N ALA A 810 27.56 4.55 35.45
CA ALA A 810 26.68 5.69 35.65
C ALA A 810 27.44 6.95 35.23
N GLN A 811 27.72 7.04 33.94
CA GLN A 811 28.26 8.26 33.33
C GLN A 811 27.88 8.24 31.85
N ASP A 812 26.61 8.57 31.58
CA ASP A 812 26.11 9.13 30.32
C ASP A 812 24.57 9.15 30.33
N GLU A 813 23.96 9.99 31.17
CA GLU A 813 22.59 10.46 30.96
C GLU A 813 22.47 11.89 31.48
N MET A 814 22.95 12.83 30.67
CA MET A 814 22.67 14.25 30.81
C MET A 814 22.09 14.71 29.46
N ASP A 815 20.79 14.49 29.25
CA ASP A 815 19.96 15.25 28.31
C ASP A 815 18.50 14.74 28.30
N THR A 816 17.74 15.10 29.33
CA THR A 816 16.28 15.25 29.22
C THR A 816 15.87 16.47 30.04
N LYS A 817 15.88 17.64 29.39
CA LYS A 817 15.25 18.83 29.93
C LYS A 817 13.76 18.56 30.17
N SER A 818 13.34 18.79 31.41
CA SER A 818 11.98 18.66 31.90
C SER A 818 11.04 19.62 31.17
N LEU A 819 9.77 19.23 31.11
CA LEU A 819 8.67 20.05 30.59
C LEU A 819 8.47 21.34 31.43
N ASP A 820 8.92 21.33 32.69
CA ASP A 820 8.83 22.44 33.63
C ASP A 820 9.69 23.66 33.22
N ASP A 821 10.85 23.43 32.59
CA ASP A 821 11.69 24.51 32.06
C ASP A 821 10.99 25.26 30.91
N MET A 822 10.14 24.58 30.14
CA MET A 822 9.39 25.17 29.03
C MET A 822 8.18 25.97 29.54
N GLU A 823 7.55 25.53 30.63
CA GLU A 823 6.43 26.22 31.27
C GLU A 823 6.90 27.49 32.00
N GLN A 824 8.07 27.45 32.67
CA GLN A 824 8.73 28.64 33.22
C GLN A 824 9.21 29.61 32.13
N SER A 825 9.63 29.11 30.96
CA SER A 825 9.99 29.95 29.81
C SER A 825 8.77 30.66 29.18
N LEU A 826 7.59 30.05 29.24
CA LEU A 826 6.33 30.63 28.73
C LEU A 826 5.73 31.65 29.71
N LEU A 827 5.90 31.45 31.02
CA LEU A 827 5.44 32.40 32.06
C LEU A 827 6.29 33.69 32.10
N MET A 828 7.53 33.67 31.60
CA MET A 828 8.37 34.88 31.46
C MET A 828 7.99 35.76 30.24
N LEU A 829 7.00 35.34 29.43
CA LEU A 829 6.47 36.10 28.30
C LEU A 829 5.10 36.73 28.62
N SER A 830 5.01 37.47 29.73
CA SER A 830 3.90 38.41 29.94
C SER A 830 4.40 39.79 30.35
N GLU A 831 3.79 40.80 29.73
CA GLU A 831 3.93 42.24 29.99
C GLU A 831 5.12 42.97 29.35
N THR A 832 5.20 42.93 28.01
CA THR A 832 5.66 44.13 27.29
C THR A 832 4.48 44.75 26.57
N LYS A 833 4.10 45.96 26.99
CA LYS A 833 3.06 46.79 26.36
C LYS A 833 3.31 46.89 24.85
N ALA A 834 2.53 46.16 24.06
CA ALA A 834 2.60 46.27 22.61
C ALA A 834 1.96 47.61 22.18
N PRO A 835 2.65 48.46 21.40
CA PRO A 835 2.02 49.62 20.80
C PRO A 835 0.98 49.15 19.76
N ALA A 836 -0.07 49.93 19.55
CA ALA A 836 -1.09 49.65 18.54
C ALA A 836 -0.44 49.60 17.14
N MET A 837 -0.04 48.41 16.71
CA MET A 837 0.54 48.15 15.39
C MET A 837 -0.59 48.06 14.36
N SER A 838 -0.44 48.78 13.24
CA SER A 838 -1.38 48.72 12.11
C SER A 838 -1.60 47.28 11.63
N ASN A 839 -2.87 46.91 11.40
CA ASN A 839 -3.34 45.56 11.05
C ASN A 839 -2.53 44.88 9.94
N ALA A 840 -2.00 45.64 8.97
CA ALA A 840 -1.21 45.10 7.86
C ALA A 840 0.19 44.60 8.29
N SER A 841 0.83 45.30 9.24
CA SER A 841 2.15 44.90 9.77
C SER A 841 2.04 43.65 10.64
N LEU A 842 0.95 43.54 11.39
CA LEU A 842 0.63 42.39 12.23
C LEU A 842 0.29 41.17 11.37
N TRP A 843 -0.48 41.35 10.29
CA TRP A 843 -0.75 40.31 9.30
C TRP A 843 0.54 39.79 8.63
N LYS A 844 1.44 40.68 8.18
CA LYS A 844 2.74 40.25 7.60
C LYS A 844 3.57 39.46 8.61
N LYS A 845 3.58 39.87 9.88
CA LYS A 845 4.31 39.16 10.94
C LYS A 845 3.69 37.79 11.19
N GLN A 846 2.36 37.70 11.32
CA GLN A 846 1.63 36.44 11.46
C GLN A 846 1.86 35.49 10.28
N VAL A 847 1.75 35.97 9.03
CA VAL A 847 2.01 35.14 7.85
C VAL A 847 3.46 34.66 7.82
N SER A 848 4.43 35.51 8.13
CA SER A 848 5.85 35.13 8.21
C SER A 848 6.10 34.10 9.32
N THR A 849 5.50 34.28 10.49
CA THR A 849 5.62 33.33 11.61
C THR A 849 4.95 32.00 11.28
N ILE A 850 3.76 32.01 10.68
CA ILE A 850 3.04 30.81 10.22
C ILE A 850 3.85 30.10 9.13
N ALA A 851 4.40 30.83 8.15
CA ALA A 851 5.27 30.26 7.12
C ALA A 851 6.54 29.64 7.73
N LYS A 852 7.15 30.29 8.74
CA LYS A 852 8.29 29.75 9.48
C LYS A 852 7.92 28.49 10.26
N VAL A 853 6.72 28.43 10.86
CA VAL A 853 6.20 27.23 11.53
C VAL A 853 5.98 26.11 10.53
N HIS A 854 5.35 26.37 9.38
CA HIS A 854 5.19 25.37 8.33
C HIS A 854 6.55 24.86 7.81
N PHE A 855 7.52 25.75 7.59
CA PHE A 855 8.86 25.37 7.18
C PHE A 855 9.60 24.54 8.23
N LEU A 856 9.51 24.92 9.51
CA LEU A 856 10.08 24.15 10.62
C LEU A 856 9.39 22.79 10.76
N SER A 857 8.07 22.71 10.56
CA SER A 857 7.30 21.46 10.55
C SER A 857 7.77 20.54 9.42
N LEU A 858 7.86 21.05 8.18
CA LEU A 858 8.42 20.36 7.02
C LEU A 858 9.85 19.87 7.27
N LYS A 859 10.70 20.70 7.89
CA LYS A 859 12.08 20.34 8.25
C LYS A 859 12.14 19.27 9.34
N ARG A 860 11.19 19.24 10.27
CA ARG A 860 11.10 18.22 11.33
C ARG A 860 10.57 16.89 10.77
N GLU A 861 9.63 16.95 9.82
CA GLU A 861 9.10 15.81 9.06
C GLU A 861 9.92 15.46 7.81
N ASN A 862 11.23 15.69 7.85
CA ASN A 862 12.15 15.49 6.71
C ASN A 862 12.14 14.06 6.14
N LYS A 863 11.64 13.05 6.87
CA LYS A 863 11.48 11.70 6.32
C LYS A 863 10.41 11.65 5.22
N CYS A 864 9.27 12.31 5.41
CA CYS A 864 8.18 12.26 4.43
C CYS A 864 8.52 13.09 3.19
N VAL A 865 9.08 14.29 3.39
CA VAL A 865 9.54 15.16 2.31
C VAL A 865 10.64 14.48 1.48
N ARG A 866 11.63 13.84 2.12
CA ARG A 866 12.66 13.08 1.39
C ARG A 866 12.08 11.92 0.58
N VAL A 867 11.07 11.22 1.10
CA VAL A 867 10.42 10.12 0.35
C VAL A 867 9.64 10.65 -0.84
N MET A 868 8.88 11.73 -0.69
CA MET A 868 8.14 12.36 -1.80
C MET A 868 9.10 12.93 -2.86
N LEU A 869 10.16 13.59 -2.43
CA LEU A 869 11.18 14.14 -3.33
C LEU A 869 11.99 13.03 -4.02
N LEU A 870 12.29 11.93 -3.32
CA LEU A 870 12.91 10.73 -3.90
C LEU A 870 11.99 10.08 -4.92
N LEU A 871 10.71 9.92 -4.61
CA LEU A 871 9.72 9.37 -5.54
C LEU A 871 9.63 10.22 -6.81
N PHE A 872 9.53 11.55 -6.65
CA PHE A 872 9.56 12.49 -7.76
C PHE A 872 10.87 12.39 -8.57
N LEU A 873 12.02 12.32 -7.89
CA LEU A 873 13.31 12.16 -8.54
C LEU A 873 13.40 10.83 -9.30
N ILE A 874 12.88 9.73 -8.76
CA ILE A 874 12.83 8.43 -9.44
C ILE A 874 11.99 8.53 -10.71
N PHE A 875 10.80 9.14 -10.64
CA PHE A 875 9.96 9.35 -11.82
C PHE A 875 10.66 10.22 -12.88
N LEU A 876 11.32 11.30 -12.46
CA LEU A 876 12.06 12.19 -13.34
C LEU A 876 13.29 11.50 -13.96
N VAL A 877 14.01 10.69 -13.20
CA VAL A 877 15.13 9.87 -13.70
C VAL A 877 14.64 8.85 -14.71
N VAL A 878 13.54 8.15 -14.44
CA VAL A 878 12.95 7.19 -15.39
C VAL A 878 12.54 7.89 -16.69
N GLN A 879 11.96 9.09 -16.61
CA GLN A 879 11.61 9.90 -17.78
C GLN A 879 12.85 10.29 -18.59
N ILE A 880 13.90 10.76 -17.94
CA ILE A 880 15.17 11.11 -18.58
C ILE A 880 15.83 9.87 -19.19
N LEU A 881 15.80 8.72 -18.51
CA LEU A 881 16.42 7.48 -18.97
C LEU A 881 15.68 6.90 -20.19
N LEU A 882 14.34 6.94 -20.20
CA LEU A 882 13.53 6.61 -21.37
C LEU A 882 13.80 7.56 -22.54
N PHE A 883 13.94 8.86 -22.28
CA PHE A 883 14.34 9.84 -23.28
C PHE A 883 15.73 9.55 -23.86
N PHE A 884 16.71 9.20 -23.02
CA PHE A 884 18.05 8.83 -23.47
C PHE A 884 18.08 7.51 -24.24
N ILE A 885 17.42 6.45 -23.75
CA ILE A 885 17.28 5.18 -24.49
C ILE A 885 16.67 5.47 -25.87
N HIS A 886 15.63 6.30 -25.92
CA HIS A 886 15.02 6.73 -27.17
C HIS A 886 16.00 7.50 -28.07
N HIS A 887 16.76 8.45 -27.52
CA HIS A 887 17.77 9.20 -28.27
C HIS A 887 18.87 8.28 -28.83
N VAL A 888 19.30 7.28 -28.05
CA VAL A 888 20.27 6.26 -28.49
C VAL A 888 19.68 5.39 -29.59
N ILE A 889 18.42 4.92 -29.46
CA ILE A 889 17.74 4.14 -30.49
C ILE A 889 17.58 4.96 -31.79
N LYS A 890 17.16 6.23 -31.67
CA LYS A 890 17.02 7.18 -32.78
C LYS A 890 18.35 7.44 -33.51
N ASN A 891 19.47 7.42 -32.82
CA ASN A 891 20.80 7.58 -33.43
C ASN A 891 21.39 6.26 -33.95
N SER A 892 20.77 5.11 -33.65
CA SER A 892 21.21 3.77 -34.05
C SER A 892 20.47 3.22 -35.28
N VAL A 893 19.90 4.08 -36.13
CA VAL A 893 19.21 3.64 -37.34
C VAL A 893 20.22 3.04 -38.31
N ALA A 894 20.24 1.71 -38.39
CA ALA A 894 21.11 0.97 -39.28
C ALA A 894 20.52 0.95 -40.71
N ALA A 895 21.39 1.07 -41.71
CA ALA A 895 20.98 0.96 -43.12
C ALA A 895 20.33 -0.40 -43.39
N ILE A 896 19.12 -0.40 -43.94
CA ILE A 896 18.35 -1.62 -44.20
C ILE A 896 18.79 -2.21 -45.54
N LYS A 897 19.23 -3.47 -45.56
CA LYS A 897 19.55 -4.19 -46.79
C LYS A 897 18.26 -4.65 -47.49
N LEU A 898 18.00 -4.16 -48.70
CA LEU A 898 16.83 -4.51 -49.51
C LEU A 898 17.04 -5.86 -50.21
N SER A 899 17.00 -6.94 -49.44
CA SER A 899 17.16 -8.31 -49.93
C SER A 899 15.85 -9.11 -49.93
N PRO A 900 15.73 -10.14 -50.78
CA PRO A 900 14.59 -11.07 -50.80
C PRO A 900 14.26 -11.65 -49.42
N ASP A 901 15.28 -11.91 -48.61
CA ASP A 901 15.22 -12.44 -47.24
C ASP A 901 14.34 -11.62 -46.27
N LEU A 902 14.01 -10.37 -46.59
CA LEU A 902 13.13 -9.55 -45.76
C LEU A 902 11.70 -10.10 -45.75
N TYR A 903 11.19 -10.49 -46.93
CA TYR A 903 9.76 -10.77 -47.14
C TYR A 903 9.49 -12.15 -47.75
N LEU A 904 10.51 -12.86 -48.25
CA LEU A 904 10.36 -14.14 -48.95
C LEU A 904 11.01 -15.29 -48.18
N LEU A 905 10.39 -16.47 -48.24
CA LEU A 905 10.88 -17.69 -47.59
C LEU A 905 11.99 -18.38 -48.38
N LYS A 906 12.96 -18.97 -47.67
CA LYS A 906 14.00 -19.83 -48.24
C LYS A 906 13.57 -21.30 -48.31
N PRO A 907 14.14 -22.11 -49.21
CA PRO A 907 13.91 -23.55 -49.25
C PRO A 907 14.28 -24.21 -47.91
N GLY A 908 13.29 -24.78 -47.20
CA GLY A 908 13.48 -25.49 -45.92
C GLY A 908 13.13 -24.70 -44.65
N GLU A 909 12.69 -23.44 -44.76
CA GLU A 909 12.18 -22.65 -43.62
C GLU A 909 10.68 -22.88 -43.39
N ASP A 910 10.27 -22.92 -42.11
CA ASP A 910 8.86 -23.02 -41.70
C ASP A 910 8.10 -21.68 -41.84
N TYR A 911 6.77 -21.76 -41.78
CA TYR A 911 5.86 -20.61 -41.93
C TYR A 911 6.16 -19.47 -40.92
N HIS A 912 6.28 -18.24 -41.42
CA HIS A 912 6.46 -17.02 -40.62
C HIS A 912 5.39 -15.98 -41.00
N LYS A 913 4.82 -15.28 -40.01
CA LYS A 913 3.62 -14.40 -40.14
C LYS A 913 3.71 -13.36 -41.28
N TYR A 914 4.91 -12.89 -41.60
CA TYR A 914 5.14 -11.82 -42.58
C TYR A 914 6.08 -12.18 -43.75
N ARG A 915 6.50 -13.46 -43.85
CA ARG A 915 7.28 -13.95 -44.99
C ARG A 915 6.46 -14.96 -45.78
N SER A 916 6.25 -14.69 -47.05
CA SER A 916 5.47 -15.56 -47.93
C SER A 916 6.33 -16.20 -49.01
N ARG A 917 5.73 -17.12 -49.75
CA ARG A 917 6.24 -17.56 -51.05
C ARG A 917 6.05 -16.44 -52.06
N LEU A 918 6.96 -16.32 -53.02
CA LEU A 918 6.81 -15.39 -54.14
C LEU A 918 5.82 -15.99 -55.13
N LEU A 919 4.70 -15.30 -55.36
CA LEU A 919 3.70 -15.73 -56.32
C LEU A 919 4.18 -15.39 -57.74
N LEU A 920 4.14 -16.35 -58.66
CA LEU A 920 4.54 -16.17 -60.05
C LEU A 920 3.32 -16.40 -60.95
N GLN A 921 2.97 -15.39 -61.74
CA GLN A 921 1.91 -15.48 -62.75
C GLN A 921 2.52 -15.43 -64.15
N ASN A 922 2.15 -16.42 -64.98
CA ASN A 922 2.55 -16.45 -66.37
C ASN A 922 1.45 -15.85 -67.25
N SER A 923 1.70 -14.66 -67.80
CA SER A 923 0.82 -14.06 -68.82
C SER A 923 1.41 -14.17 -70.23
N THR A 924 2.48 -14.95 -70.43
CA THR A 924 3.05 -15.22 -71.76
C THR A 924 2.42 -16.47 -72.38
N GLU A 925 2.48 -16.57 -73.72
CA GLU A 925 2.10 -17.79 -74.46
C GLU A 925 3.22 -18.84 -74.48
N SER A 926 4.33 -18.61 -73.76
CA SER A 926 5.57 -19.42 -73.75
C SER A 926 5.91 -20.00 -72.37
N ASP A 927 6.72 -21.07 -72.35
CA ASP A 927 7.18 -21.69 -71.09
C ASP A 927 8.23 -20.81 -70.40
N ILE A 928 7.96 -20.41 -69.15
CA ILE A 928 8.85 -19.58 -68.32
C ILE A 928 9.84 -20.37 -67.44
N ASN A 929 10.18 -21.62 -67.84
CA ASN A 929 11.01 -22.52 -67.04
C ASN A 929 12.41 -21.95 -66.73
N ASP A 930 12.97 -21.17 -67.64
CA ASP A 930 14.27 -20.51 -67.47
C ASP A 930 14.22 -19.49 -66.30
N ILE A 931 13.11 -18.75 -66.17
CA ILE A 931 12.88 -17.80 -65.08
C ILE A 931 12.69 -18.53 -63.76
N VAL A 932 11.90 -19.62 -63.76
CA VAL A 932 11.67 -20.45 -62.57
C VAL A 932 12.99 -21.03 -62.04
N HIS A 933 13.85 -21.52 -62.93
CA HIS A 933 15.18 -22.02 -62.56
C HIS A 933 16.10 -20.91 -62.05
N SER A 934 16.13 -19.75 -62.72
CA SER A 934 16.90 -18.57 -62.29
C SER A 934 16.47 -18.06 -60.91
N LEU A 935 15.17 -17.97 -60.63
CA LEU A 935 14.64 -17.56 -59.32
C LEU A 935 14.89 -18.62 -58.24
N GLY A 936 14.74 -19.91 -58.56
CA GLY A 936 15.07 -21.00 -57.65
C GLY A 936 16.55 -20.99 -57.23
N SER A 937 17.44 -20.66 -58.16
CA SER A 937 18.88 -20.50 -57.88
C SER A 937 19.22 -19.28 -57.00
N MET A 938 18.28 -18.35 -56.78
CA MET A 938 18.43 -17.22 -55.85
C MET A 938 17.98 -17.57 -54.42
N ASN A 939 17.66 -18.84 -54.13
CA ASN A 939 17.11 -19.31 -52.86
C ASN A 939 15.73 -18.69 -52.51
N ILE A 940 14.90 -18.40 -53.51
CA ILE A 940 13.54 -17.89 -53.34
C ILE A 940 12.55 -19.05 -53.55
N LEU A 941 11.62 -19.23 -52.62
CA LEU A 941 10.57 -20.24 -52.75
C LEU A 941 9.36 -19.69 -53.54
N LEU A 942 8.99 -20.39 -54.62
CA LEU A 942 8.00 -19.95 -55.61
C LEU A 942 6.68 -20.70 -55.48
N GLU A 943 5.58 -20.03 -55.84
CA GLU A 943 4.24 -20.61 -55.96
C GLU A 943 3.54 -20.05 -57.20
N MET A 944 2.96 -20.91 -58.03
CA MET A 944 2.27 -20.48 -59.25
C MET A 944 0.88 -19.96 -58.92
N PHE A 945 0.52 -18.78 -59.42
CA PHE A 945 -0.77 -18.14 -59.18
C PHE A 945 -1.55 -17.98 -60.50
N ASN A 946 -2.79 -18.51 -60.52
CA ASN A 946 -3.61 -18.58 -61.74
C ASN A 946 -4.82 -17.64 -61.73
N ASP A 947 -5.17 -17.02 -60.60
CA ASP A 947 -6.33 -16.13 -60.52
C ASP A 947 -6.00 -14.72 -61.05
N SER A 948 -7.03 -14.02 -61.53
CA SER A 948 -6.89 -12.64 -62.04
C SER A 948 -6.84 -11.58 -60.94
N ASP A 949 -7.38 -11.89 -59.74
CA ASP A 949 -7.51 -10.96 -58.64
C ASP A 949 -6.59 -11.31 -57.46
N TYR A 950 -5.61 -10.44 -57.22
CA TYR A 950 -4.64 -10.59 -56.13
C TYR A 950 -5.23 -10.40 -54.72
N VAL A 951 -6.47 -9.93 -54.58
CA VAL A 951 -7.19 -9.83 -53.29
C VAL A 951 -7.35 -11.22 -52.65
N SER A 952 -7.63 -12.24 -53.46
CA SER A 952 -7.77 -13.64 -53.01
C SER A 952 -6.47 -14.25 -52.49
N ALA A 953 -5.33 -13.68 -52.89
CA ALA A 953 -4.00 -14.08 -52.47
C ALA A 953 -3.55 -13.37 -51.18
N ALA A 954 -4.35 -12.50 -50.57
CA ALA A 954 -3.99 -11.89 -49.30
C ALA A 954 -3.97 -12.95 -48.17
N PRO A 955 -2.95 -13.00 -47.30
CA PRO A 955 -1.91 -12.00 -47.05
C PRO A 955 -0.52 -12.39 -47.61
N HIS A 956 -0.38 -12.76 -48.88
CA HIS A 956 0.94 -12.93 -49.50
C HIS A 956 1.70 -11.58 -49.57
N SER A 957 3.04 -11.63 -49.46
CA SER A 957 3.90 -10.44 -49.36
C SER A 957 4.20 -9.80 -50.71
N ALA A 958 4.32 -10.61 -51.78
CA ALA A 958 4.66 -10.13 -53.13
C ALA A 958 4.32 -11.16 -54.23
N ALA A 959 4.09 -10.66 -55.45
CA ALA A 959 3.89 -11.44 -56.67
C ALA A 959 4.62 -10.79 -57.87
N LEU A 960 4.98 -11.62 -58.85
CA LEU A 960 5.62 -11.23 -60.10
C LEU A 960 4.79 -11.75 -61.27
N ASN A 961 4.36 -10.85 -62.16
CA ASN A 961 3.66 -11.23 -63.38
C ASN A 961 4.54 -10.97 -64.61
N VAL A 962 4.73 -11.99 -65.44
CA VAL A 962 5.65 -11.97 -66.59
C VAL A 962 4.86 -11.83 -67.89
N PHE A 963 5.28 -10.89 -68.73
CA PHE A 963 4.75 -10.61 -70.07
C PHE A 963 5.88 -10.70 -71.11
N ASP A 964 5.58 -11.03 -72.36
CA ASP A 964 6.55 -11.05 -73.46
C ASP A 964 6.30 -9.86 -74.40
N LEU A 965 7.35 -9.08 -74.67
CA LEU A 965 7.29 -7.96 -75.62
C LEU A 965 7.72 -8.46 -77.01
N GLU A 966 6.80 -8.37 -77.97
CA GLU A 966 7.05 -8.60 -79.40
C GLU A 966 7.69 -9.97 -79.78
N SER A 967 7.41 -11.05 -79.05
CA SER A 967 7.77 -12.44 -79.41
C SER A 967 9.27 -12.71 -79.62
N ARG A 968 10.14 -11.92 -78.97
CA ARG A 968 11.62 -12.00 -79.08
C ARG A 968 12.31 -12.44 -77.78
N GLN A 969 11.62 -13.13 -76.87
CA GLN A 969 12.13 -13.50 -75.54
C GLN A 969 12.58 -12.28 -74.69
N ASN A 970 11.89 -11.14 -74.86
CA ASN A 970 12.13 -9.95 -74.07
C ASN A 970 11.04 -9.85 -73.01
N TYR A 971 11.32 -10.44 -71.84
CA TYR A 971 10.37 -10.46 -70.73
C TYR A 971 10.26 -9.09 -70.06
N VAL A 972 9.01 -8.65 -69.87
CA VAL A 972 8.66 -7.48 -69.05
C VAL A 972 7.93 -7.94 -67.80
N PHE A 973 8.23 -7.29 -66.69
CA PHE A 973 7.74 -7.66 -65.38
C PHE A 973 6.73 -6.64 -64.85
N THR A 974 5.62 -7.14 -64.30
CA THR A 974 4.75 -6.36 -63.43
C THR A 974 5.01 -6.77 -61.98
N LEU A 975 5.46 -5.80 -61.19
CA LEU A 975 5.75 -5.94 -59.77
C LEU A 975 4.46 -5.77 -58.99
N VAL A 976 3.99 -6.84 -58.35
CA VAL A 976 2.78 -6.81 -57.54
C VAL A 976 3.19 -6.93 -56.07
N PHE A 977 2.85 -5.94 -55.26
CA PHE A 977 3.34 -5.88 -53.89
C PHE A 977 2.23 -5.58 -52.89
N ASN A 978 2.39 -6.10 -51.68
CA ASN A 978 1.47 -5.87 -50.60
C ASN A 978 1.82 -4.54 -49.89
N SER A 979 0.82 -3.66 -49.73
CA SER A 979 1.00 -2.35 -49.09
C SER A 979 1.49 -2.42 -47.65
N THR A 980 1.25 -3.53 -46.93
CA THR A 980 1.72 -3.73 -45.56
C THR A 980 3.24 -3.94 -45.46
N MET A 981 3.87 -4.28 -46.58
CA MET A 981 5.29 -4.59 -46.68
C MET A 981 6.02 -3.35 -47.20
N VAL A 982 6.51 -2.50 -46.30
CA VAL A 982 6.99 -1.14 -46.62
C VAL A 982 8.04 -1.11 -47.74
N HIS A 983 9.03 -2.02 -47.69
CA HIS A 983 10.14 -2.06 -48.64
C HIS A 983 9.97 -3.10 -49.76
N SER A 984 8.77 -3.67 -49.92
CA SER A 984 8.51 -4.77 -50.87
C SER A 984 8.82 -4.40 -52.32
N LEU A 985 8.42 -3.21 -52.75
CA LEU A 985 8.59 -2.72 -54.12
C LEU A 985 10.08 -2.58 -54.52
N PRO A 986 10.96 -1.88 -53.76
CA PRO A 986 12.41 -1.89 -54.00
C PRO A 986 13.05 -3.29 -53.98
N VAL A 987 12.57 -4.18 -53.10
CA VAL A 987 13.06 -5.57 -53.04
C VAL A 987 12.70 -6.34 -54.31
N LEU A 988 11.46 -6.18 -54.82
CA LEU A 988 11.03 -6.81 -56.08
C LEU A 988 11.80 -6.26 -57.27
N MET A 989 12.08 -4.96 -57.31
CA MET A 989 12.90 -4.37 -58.36
C MET A 989 14.32 -4.95 -58.33
N ASN A 990 14.91 -5.11 -57.14
CA ASN A 990 16.22 -5.75 -56.98
C ASN A 990 16.21 -7.24 -57.43
N ILE A 991 15.10 -7.96 -57.24
CA ILE A 991 14.93 -9.34 -57.74
C ILE A 991 14.94 -9.34 -59.27
N VAL A 992 14.20 -8.44 -59.91
CA VAL A 992 14.15 -8.33 -61.38
C VAL A 992 15.51 -7.93 -61.95
N SER A 993 16.19 -6.94 -61.40
CA SER A 993 17.54 -6.54 -61.83
C SER A 993 18.54 -7.71 -61.76
N ASN A 994 18.51 -8.49 -60.67
CA ASN A 994 19.36 -9.67 -60.51
C ASN A 994 18.96 -10.84 -61.42
N LEU A 995 17.68 -10.99 -61.75
CA LEU A 995 17.20 -11.97 -62.72
C LEU A 995 17.76 -11.68 -64.11
N LEU A 996 17.69 -10.42 -64.55
CA LEU A 996 18.22 -9.98 -65.84
C LEU A 996 19.74 -10.17 -65.90
N LEU A 997 20.45 -9.83 -64.81
CA LEU A 997 21.90 -10.05 -64.71
C LEU A 997 22.29 -11.55 -64.80
N ARG A 998 21.50 -12.45 -64.18
CA ARG A 998 21.75 -13.90 -64.26
C ARG A 998 21.39 -14.50 -65.61
N ASN A 999 20.34 -14.02 -66.26
CA ASN A 999 19.99 -14.45 -67.62
C ASN A 999 21.12 -14.10 -68.62
N LEU A 1000 21.91 -13.06 -68.34
CA LEU A 1000 23.12 -12.69 -69.08
C LEU A 1000 24.39 -13.44 -68.61
N ASN A 1001 24.25 -14.55 -67.88
CA ASN A 1001 25.31 -15.43 -67.38
C ASN A 1001 26.31 -14.80 -66.40
N VAL A 1002 25.93 -13.75 -65.67
CA VAL A 1002 26.77 -13.16 -64.60
C VAL A 1002 26.38 -13.73 -63.24
N THR A 1003 27.37 -14.20 -62.47
CA THR A 1003 27.16 -14.86 -61.16
C THR A 1003 27.09 -13.90 -59.97
N GLU A 1004 27.57 -12.67 -60.14
CA GLU A 1004 27.49 -11.63 -59.10
C GLU A 1004 26.06 -11.08 -58.97
N SER A 1005 25.68 -10.64 -57.77
CA SER A 1005 24.39 -10.02 -57.49
C SER A 1005 24.53 -8.57 -57.05
N ILE A 1006 23.57 -7.74 -57.48
CA ILE A 1006 23.43 -6.35 -57.05
C ILE A 1006 22.82 -6.31 -55.65
N HIS A 1007 23.38 -5.45 -54.81
CA HIS A 1007 22.95 -5.27 -53.42
C HIS A 1007 22.67 -3.80 -53.12
N ILE A 1008 21.49 -3.55 -52.55
CA ILE A 1008 20.99 -2.20 -52.32
C ILE A 1008 20.66 -2.03 -50.84
N TRP A 1009 21.00 -0.87 -50.29
CA TRP A 1009 20.58 -0.45 -48.95
C TRP A 1009 19.75 0.82 -49.02
N SER A 1010 18.71 0.90 -48.20
CA SER A 1010 17.94 2.13 -47.97
C SER A 1010 18.37 2.77 -46.66
N ASN A 1011 18.75 4.05 -46.71
CA ASN A 1011 19.12 4.83 -45.53
C ASN A 1011 18.80 6.33 -45.72
N PRO A 1012 17.55 6.80 -45.48
CA PRO A 1012 17.18 8.21 -45.57
C PRO A 1012 18.05 9.16 -44.74
N PHE A 1013 18.06 10.44 -45.15
CA PHE A 1013 18.72 11.51 -44.39
C PHE A 1013 17.97 11.78 -43.07
N VAL A 1014 18.69 11.90 -41.96
CA VAL A 1014 18.11 12.14 -40.64
C VAL A 1014 17.73 13.62 -40.52
N GLN A 1015 16.48 13.97 -40.83
CA GLN A 1015 15.90 15.27 -40.45
C GLN A 1015 14.71 15.06 -39.49
N ASN A 1016 14.50 16.06 -38.62
CA ASN A 1016 13.73 15.98 -37.37
C ASN A 1016 12.33 15.36 -37.48
N LEU A 1017 12.16 14.13 -36.98
CA LEU A 1017 10.83 13.54 -36.69
C LEU A 1017 10.18 14.18 -35.44
N PRO A 1018 9.01 14.86 -35.55
CA PRO A 1018 8.33 15.47 -34.40
C PRO A 1018 7.08 14.70 -33.90
N ASP A 1019 6.46 13.81 -34.67
CA ASP A 1019 5.05 13.44 -34.41
C ASP A 1019 4.83 12.25 -33.47
N THR A 1020 5.66 11.21 -33.52
CA THR A 1020 5.51 10.02 -32.65
C THR A 1020 6.03 10.26 -31.23
N ILE A 1021 7.06 11.11 -31.11
CA ILE A 1021 7.73 11.44 -29.84
C ILE A 1021 6.85 12.34 -28.97
N PHE A 1022 6.25 13.38 -29.57
CA PHE A 1022 5.33 14.30 -28.89
C PHE A 1022 4.10 13.56 -28.34
N ARG A 1023 3.59 12.59 -29.10
CA ARG A 1023 2.50 11.72 -28.66
C ARG A 1023 2.91 10.93 -27.41
N LEU A 1024 4.03 10.20 -27.46
CA LEU A 1024 4.52 9.40 -26.33
C LEU A 1024 4.76 10.23 -25.05
N GLU A 1025 5.21 11.47 -25.20
CA GLU A 1025 5.48 12.41 -24.10
C GLU A 1025 4.18 12.92 -23.43
N ILE A 1026 3.18 13.37 -24.21
CA ILE A 1026 1.84 13.73 -23.70
C ILE A 1026 1.19 12.54 -22.97
N TYR A 1027 1.41 11.33 -23.47
CA TYR A 1027 0.83 10.12 -22.93
C TYR A 1027 1.43 9.70 -21.59
N PHE A 1028 2.74 9.85 -21.42
CA PHE A 1028 3.39 9.63 -20.14
C PHE A 1028 2.97 10.69 -19.10
N GLU A 1029 2.77 11.94 -19.53
CA GLU A 1029 2.19 13.00 -18.70
C GLU A 1029 0.75 12.67 -18.26
N ALA A 1030 -0.08 12.09 -19.13
CA ALA A 1030 -1.45 11.68 -18.79
C ALA A 1030 -1.51 10.52 -17.78
N VAL A 1031 -0.59 9.54 -17.89
CA VAL A 1031 -0.46 8.46 -16.90
C VAL A 1031 0.03 9.03 -15.56
N LEU A 1032 1.05 9.90 -15.59
CA LEU A 1032 1.57 10.57 -14.40
C LEU A 1032 0.49 11.43 -13.70
N LEU A 1033 -0.34 12.13 -14.47
CA LEU A 1033 -1.48 12.88 -13.96
C LEU A 1033 -2.49 11.96 -13.25
N GLY A 1034 -2.80 10.79 -13.83
CA GLY A 1034 -3.64 9.78 -13.20
C GLY A 1034 -3.08 9.27 -11.87
N ILE A 1035 -1.77 9.07 -11.79
CA ILE A 1035 -1.05 8.67 -10.56
C ILE A 1035 -1.09 9.77 -9.50
N ILE A 1036 -0.91 11.02 -9.91
CA ILE A 1036 -0.95 12.17 -9.00
C ILE A 1036 -2.37 12.38 -8.46
N ILE A 1037 -3.40 12.29 -9.33
CA ILE A 1037 -4.81 12.45 -8.95
C ILE A 1037 -5.28 11.34 -8.00
N THR A 1038 -4.72 10.14 -8.08
CA THR A 1038 -5.06 9.01 -7.18
C THR A 1038 -4.24 9.00 -5.90
N GLY A 1039 -2.94 9.32 -5.98
CA GLY A 1039 -2.02 9.29 -4.85
C GLY A 1039 -2.12 10.50 -3.91
N MET A 1040 -2.49 11.68 -4.40
CA MET A 1040 -2.49 12.91 -3.58
C MET A 1040 -3.71 13.13 -2.67
N PRO A 1041 -4.97 12.85 -3.07
CA PRO A 1041 -6.14 13.18 -2.26
C PRO A 1041 -6.18 12.54 -0.87
N PRO A 1042 -5.70 11.30 -0.66
CA PRO A 1042 -5.69 10.73 0.69
C PRO A 1042 -4.67 11.37 1.63
N TYR A 1043 -3.52 11.81 1.11
CA TYR A 1043 -2.49 12.51 1.88
C TYR A 1043 -3.00 13.89 2.33
N PHE A 1044 -3.60 14.66 1.42
CA PHE A 1044 -4.18 15.97 1.74
C PHE A 1044 -5.46 15.89 2.59
N ALA A 1045 -6.29 14.86 2.42
CA ALA A 1045 -7.49 14.66 3.22
C ALA A 1045 -7.18 14.29 4.68
N MET A 1046 -6.10 13.52 4.92
CA MET A 1046 -5.65 13.16 6.27
C MET A 1046 -4.98 14.33 7.01
N ASP A 1047 -4.13 15.11 6.33
CA ASP A 1047 -3.37 16.18 6.97
C ASP A 1047 -4.27 17.36 7.39
N ASN A 1048 -5.33 17.64 6.62
CA ASN A 1048 -6.34 18.64 7.00
C ASN A 1048 -7.16 18.22 8.24
N ALA A 1049 -7.34 16.92 8.48
CA ALA A 1049 -8.09 16.43 9.64
C ALA A 1049 -7.25 16.43 10.94
N GLU A 1050 -5.95 16.21 10.86
CA GLU A 1050 -5.02 16.35 11.99
C GLU A 1050 -4.71 17.82 12.30
N ASN A 1051 -4.51 18.67 11.28
CA ASN A 1051 -4.34 20.11 11.47
C ASN A 1051 -5.57 20.76 12.13
N HIS A 1052 -6.79 20.30 11.83
CA HIS A 1052 -7.98 20.74 12.56
C HIS A 1052 -7.99 20.30 14.04
N LYS A 1053 -7.44 19.13 14.38
CA LYS A 1053 -7.34 18.67 15.78
C LYS A 1053 -6.33 19.49 16.57
N VAL A 1054 -5.15 19.73 16.00
CA VAL A 1054 -4.10 20.54 16.63
C VAL A 1054 -4.58 21.98 16.78
N ASN A 1055 -5.17 22.58 15.74
CA ASN A 1055 -5.73 23.94 15.84
C ASN A 1055 -6.87 24.04 16.85
N SER A 1056 -7.69 22.99 17.04
CA SER A 1056 -8.74 23.01 18.06
C SER A 1056 -8.21 22.89 19.50
N GLN A 1057 -7.07 22.25 19.72
CA GLN A 1057 -6.45 22.17 21.05
C GLN A 1057 -5.68 23.46 21.39
N VAL A 1058 -5.04 24.09 20.40
CA VAL A 1058 -4.31 25.35 20.56
C VAL A 1058 -5.25 26.57 20.66
N LEU A 1059 -6.52 26.45 20.24
CA LEU A 1059 -7.54 27.50 20.44
C LEU A 1059 -8.32 27.38 21.75
N ILE A 1060 -8.13 26.28 22.51
CA ILE A 1060 -8.86 26.01 23.76
C ILE A 1060 -7.92 26.04 24.99
N GLN A 1061 -6.61 25.85 24.81
CA GLN A 1061 -5.59 26.28 25.76
C GLN A 1061 -5.23 27.74 25.51
#